data_AF-A0A0U1D024-F1
#
_entry.id   AF-A0A0U1D024-F1
#
_cell.length_a   1.000
_cell.length_b   1.000
_cell.length_c   1.000
_cell.angle_alpha   90.00
_cell.angle_beta   90.00
_cell.angle_gamma   90.00
#
_symmetry.space_group_name_H-M   'P 1'
#
loop_
_entity.id
_entity.type
_entity.pdbx_description
1 polymer ?
#
loop_
_entity_poly.entity_id
_entity_poly.type
_entity_poly.pdbx_seq_one_letter_code
_entity_poly.pdbx_strand_id
1 'polypeptide(L)'
;MQIVEVDDPAVESAGLIYPTADLLPPAADDIAYLIYTSGTTGTPKGVAVTHGNVTQVLERLHPDLPAGPGQVWSQWHSLVFDVSVWEIWGALLHGSQLVIVPEAVAGSPDDLHDLLVAEGVTVLYQTPSAVGMLSPEGLEHTTLVVAGEACPSEVVDRWAPGRVMINAYGPTEATIYGAMSAPLTPGAAGGAVPIGSPVPSGATFVLDEWLRPVSRRVVGELYLAGRGVGVGYLNRSGLTASRFVACPFGGQDAPGKVMYRTGDLVKWDDEGQLHYLGRADEQVKIRGYRIELGEIQAALAELDGVTQAAVVAREDRPGDKRLVGYITGNADPTQLRKELGERLPAYMVPAAIVVLDVLPLTVNGKLDRRALPAPGYRDGARYRAPGTPTEQTLAGIYAHVLGLERVGIDDSFFDLGGDSISAMRAIAAINTAFDAELAVRTLFEKPSVAALSLQLTSETGTDVAAAPTGVSFTSVHGTEAGEVYARDLTLDKFIDGTTLRTARALPRPNGQVQTVLLTGATGFLGRYLLLDWLKRLRRVDDTVICLVRADSDEEAYRRLEATFDTDPVLLRHFRELAAERLEVIAGDKGEPNLGLDEERWRQLAERVDLIVDSAAFVNSVLPYRELFGPNVVGTAELIRFALTTKLKPYNFVSTSDVGRQIEPSKFTEDADIRVASPVRTVDAATPMGTATANGPGRCCCVRRTISATCPLRCSAPA
;
A
#
# COMPACT_ATOMS: atom_id res chain seq x y z
N MET A 1 16.25 20.71 9.27
CA MET A 1 14.86 20.39 8.92
C MET A 1 14.31 21.47 7.99
N GLN A 2 13.60 21.08 6.93
CA GLN A 2 12.88 22.04 6.08
C GLN A 2 11.53 22.30 6.72
N ILE A 3 11.26 23.55 7.12
CA ILE A 3 9.95 23.95 7.61
C ILE A 3 9.13 24.40 6.40
N VAL A 4 7.96 23.79 6.21
CA VAL A 4 7.00 24.20 5.18
C VAL A 4 5.85 24.90 5.89
N GLU A 5 5.71 26.20 5.64
CA GLU A 5 4.58 26.99 6.11
C GLU A 5 3.47 26.91 5.05
N VAL A 6 2.32 26.32 5.41
CA VAL A 6 1.21 26.04 4.47
C VAL A 6 0.59 27.32 3.91
N ASP A 7 0.68 28.42 4.69
CA ASP A 7 0.14 29.74 4.34
C ASP A 7 1.25 30.75 4.02
N ASP A 8 2.44 30.30 3.59
CA ASP A 8 3.56 31.19 3.28
C ASP A 8 3.16 32.22 2.20
N PRO A 9 3.16 33.54 2.50
CA PRO A 9 2.86 34.57 1.51
C PRO A 9 3.78 34.51 0.28
N ALA A 10 4.97 33.91 0.40
CA ALA A 10 5.87 33.67 -0.71
C ALA A 10 5.27 32.72 -1.76
N VAL A 11 4.43 31.75 -1.35
CA VAL A 11 3.72 30.81 -2.24
C VAL A 11 2.66 31.55 -3.07
N GLU A 12 1.94 32.49 -2.48
CA GLU A 12 1.03 33.38 -3.21
C GLU A 12 1.79 34.35 -4.13
N SER A 13 2.91 34.90 -3.66
CA SER A 13 3.70 35.90 -4.41
C SER A 13 4.50 35.30 -5.58
N ALA A 14 4.77 33.99 -5.58
CA ALA A 14 5.54 33.29 -6.60
C ALA A 14 4.81 33.15 -7.95
N GLY A 15 3.58 33.67 -8.09
CA GLY A 15 2.85 33.70 -9.36
C GLY A 15 2.49 32.31 -9.90
N LEU A 16 2.60 31.26 -9.08
CA LEU A 16 2.04 29.94 -9.34
C LEU A 16 0.51 30.02 -9.19
N ILE A 17 -0.13 30.69 -10.14
CA ILE A 17 -1.58 30.67 -10.30
C ILE A 17 -1.94 29.26 -10.77
N TYR A 18 -2.08 28.33 -9.84
CA TYR A 18 -2.92 27.17 -10.09
C TYR A 18 -4.31 27.70 -10.45
N PRO A 19 -4.99 27.16 -11.46
CA PRO A 19 -6.37 27.54 -11.72
C PRO A 19 -7.19 27.14 -10.51
N THR A 20 -7.40 28.09 -9.60
CA THR A 20 -8.49 28.09 -8.63
C THR A 20 -9.76 28.32 -9.45
N ALA A 21 -10.16 27.30 -10.21
CA ALA A 21 -11.60 27.10 -10.32
C ALA A 21 -12.07 27.02 -8.87
N ASP A 22 -13.02 27.86 -8.48
CA ASP A 22 -13.65 27.83 -7.16
C ASP A 22 -14.24 26.42 -6.96
N LEU A 23 -13.42 25.49 -6.50
CA LEU A 23 -13.84 24.17 -6.09
C LEU A 23 -14.62 24.43 -4.82
N LEU A 24 -15.93 24.22 -4.88
CA LEU A 24 -16.76 24.23 -3.70
C LEU A 24 -16.12 23.28 -2.67
N PRO A 25 -15.94 23.72 -1.42
CA PRO A 25 -15.41 22.86 -0.38
C PRO A 25 -16.30 21.60 -0.26
N PRO A 26 -15.71 20.43 0.03
CA PRO A 26 -16.49 19.19 0.16
C PRO A 26 -17.56 19.35 1.24
N ALA A 27 -18.73 18.74 1.02
CA ALA A 27 -19.79 18.68 2.01
C ALA A 27 -19.40 17.73 3.14
N ALA A 28 -19.98 17.91 4.33
CA ALA A 28 -19.70 17.04 5.48
C ALA A 28 -20.03 15.56 5.22
N ASP A 29 -21.02 15.28 4.37
CA ASP A 29 -21.44 13.92 4.03
C ASP A 29 -20.61 13.32 2.87
N ASP A 30 -19.72 14.09 2.24
CA ASP A 30 -18.80 13.57 1.22
C ASP A 30 -17.76 12.66 1.87
N ILE A 31 -17.35 11.62 1.14
CA ILE A 31 -16.31 10.68 1.59
C ILE A 31 -14.97 11.42 1.66
N ALA A 32 -14.36 11.43 2.86
CA ALA A 32 -13.03 11.96 3.08
C ALA A 32 -11.95 10.94 2.70
N TYR A 33 -12.13 9.67 3.09
CA TYR A 33 -11.17 8.61 2.76
C TYR A 33 -11.81 7.22 2.67
N LEU A 34 -11.04 6.32 2.05
CA LEU A 34 -11.29 4.89 1.99
C LEU A 34 -10.08 4.15 2.55
N ILE A 35 -10.25 3.43 3.65
CA ILE A 35 -9.19 2.57 4.20
C ILE A 35 -9.62 1.11 4.08
N TYR A 36 -8.73 0.29 3.52
CA TYR A 36 -8.99 -1.12 3.28
C TYR A 36 -8.56 -1.96 4.47
N THR A 37 -9.47 -2.82 4.92
CA THR A 37 -9.21 -3.80 5.98
C THR A 37 -9.32 -5.21 5.41
N SER A 38 -8.73 -6.20 6.09
CA SER A 38 -8.88 -7.62 5.76
C SER A 38 -10.37 -8.01 5.82
N GLY A 39 -10.82 -8.79 4.84
CA GLY A 39 -12.21 -9.23 4.73
C GLY A 39 -12.33 -10.71 5.07
N THR A 40 -13.42 -11.11 5.72
CA THR A 40 -13.70 -12.52 6.08
C THR A 40 -13.69 -13.50 4.90
N THR A 41 -13.71 -13.01 3.65
CA THR A 41 -13.69 -13.82 2.41
C THR A 41 -12.38 -13.69 1.62
N GLY A 42 -11.31 -13.13 2.21
CA GLY A 42 -10.03 -12.91 1.54
C GLY A 42 -10.01 -11.77 0.51
N THR A 43 -11.07 -10.97 0.43
CA THR A 43 -11.09 -9.75 -0.40
C THR A 43 -11.11 -8.53 0.52
N PRO A 44 -10.14 -7.60 0.41
CA PRO A 44 -10.12 -6.39 1.21
C PRO A 44 -11.44 -5.62 1.12
N LYS A 45 -11.90 -5.09 2.26
CA LYS A 45 -13.13 -4.29 2.37
C LYS A 45 -12.76 -2.82 2.61
N GLY A 46 -13.14 -1.95 1.68
CA GLY A 46 -12.91 -0.51 1.79
C GLY A 46 -13.93 0.13 2.72
N VAL A 47 -13.49 0.62 3.87
CA VAL A 47 -14.30 1.35 4.85
C VAL A 47 -14.41 2.79 4.39
N ALA A 48 -15.64 3.27 4.18
CA ALA A 48 -15.92 4.64 3.76
C ALA A 48 -16.22 5.54 4.95
N VAL A 49 -15.43 6.61 5.09
CA VAL A 49 -15.53 7.59 6.18
C VAL A 49 -15.71 8.98 5.60
N THR A 50 -16.68 9.74 6.12
CA THR A 50 -17.00 11.09 5.61
C THR A 50 -16.15 12.17 6.26
N HIS A 51 -16.11 13.36 5.65
CA HIS A 51 -15.53 14.56 6.28
C HIS A 51 -16.16 14.84 7.65
N GLY A 52 -17.48 14.68 7.75
CA GLY A 52 -18.26 14.85 8.97
C GLY A 52 -17.86 13.87 10.07
N ASN A 53 -17.59 12.60 9.74
CA ASN A 53 -17.11 11.62 10.71
C ASN A 53 -15.76 12.06 11.31
N VAL A 54 -14.79 12.40 10.44
CA VAL A 54 -13.43 12.80 10.87
C VAL A 54 -13.47 14.05 11.74
N THR A 55 -14.11 15.10 11.23
CA THR A 55 -14.18 16.40 11.92
C THR A 55 -14.91 16.31 13.25
N GLN A 56 -15.96 15.51 13.38
CA GLN A 56 -16.71 15.39 14.65
C GLN A 56 -16.00 14.50 15.68
N VAL A 57 -15.19 13.54 15.23
CA VAL A 57 -14.34 12.74 16.11
C VAL A 57 -13.16 13.58 16.63
N LEU A 58 -12.64 14.48 15.80
CA LEU A 58 -11.51 15.36 16.14
C LEU A 58 -11.94 16.73 16.71
N GLU A 59 -13.23 17.09 16.70
CA GLU A 59 -13.72 18.38 17.22
C GLU A 59 -13.35 18.58 18.69
N ARG A 60 -13.36 17.50 19.46
CA ARG A 60 -12.97 17.48 20.88
C ARG A 60 -12.12 16.25 21.14
N LEU A 61 -10.83 16.49 21.33
CA LEU A 61 -9.89 15.48 21.76
C LEU A 61 -10.15 15.05 23.22
N HIS A 62 -9.51 13.95 23.61
CA HIS A 62 -9.49 13.51 25.00
C HIS A 62 -8.90 14.63 25.89
N PRO A 63 -9.48 14.92 27.08
CA PRO A 63 -9.05 16.04 27.92
C PRO A 63 -7.56 16.03 28.31
N ASP A 64 -6.99 14.84 28.47
CA ASP A 64 -5.59 14.65 28.84
C ASP A 64 -4.64 14.57 27.62
N LEU A 65 -5.15 14.75 26.40
CA LEU A 65 -4.35 14.72 25.18
C LEU A 65 -3.96 16.16 24.78
N PRO A 66 -2.67 16.53 24.83
CA PRO A 66 -2.26 17.89 24.57
C PRO A 66 -2.37 18.22 23.07
N ALA A 67 -3.05 19.32 22.77
CA ALA A 67 -3.13 19.90 21.44
C ALA A 67 -3.22 21.42 21.54
N GLY A 68 -2.81 22.12 20.49
CA GLY A 68 -2.73 23.58 20.49
C GLY A 68 -1.35 24.11 20.11
N PRO A 69 -1.23 25.44 20.00
CA PRO A 69 0.06 26.10 19.82
C PRO A 69 1.09 25.65 20.86
N GLY A 70 2.28 25.29 20.39
CA GLY A 70 3.38 24.78 21.24
C GLY A 70 3.31 23.30 21.57
N GLN A 71 2.29 22.57 21.10
CA GLN A 71 2.27 21.10 21.14
C GLN A 71 2.84 20.52 19.85
N VAL A 72 3.54 19.40 19.96
CA VAL A 72 4.23 18.71 18.87
C VAL A 72 3.76 17.27 18.79
N TRP A 73 3.24 16.87 17.63
CA TRP A 73 2.73 15.53 17.36
C TRP A 73 3.62 14.85 16.31
N SER A 74 3.83 13.55 16.41
CA SER A 74 4.53 12.77 15.37
C SER A 74 3.56 12.14 14.38
N GLN A 75 3.84 12.22 13.08
CA GLN A 75 3.20 11.41 12.03
C GLN A 75 4.21 10.41 11.47
N TRP A 76 3.88 9.14 11.56
CA TRP A 76 4.78 8.08 11.11
C TRP A 76 4.09 6.76 10.79
N HIS A 77 2.86 6.55 11.29
CA HIS A 77 2.08 5.42 10.84
C HIS A 77 1.75 5.56 9.36
N SER A 78 1.84 4.45 8.64
CA SER A 78 1.54 4.40 7.22
C SER A 78 0.13 4.95 6.93
N LEU A 79 0.02 5.72 5.84
CA LEU A 79 -1.23 6.34 5.39
C LEU A 79 -2.32 5.33 4.98
N VAL A 80 -1.99 4.04 4.97
CA VAL A 80 -2.96 2.95 4.77
C VAL A 80 -3.76 2.63 6.03
N PHE A 81 -3.37 3.17 7.19
CA PHE A 81 -4.07 3.00 8.47
C PHE A 81 -4.69 4.31 8.94
N ASP A 82 -5.84 4.21 9.61
CA ASP A 82 -6.62 5.38 10.01
C ASP A 82 -6.00 6.12 11.20
N VAL A 83 -5.12 5.49 11.97
CA VAL A 83 -4.31 6.21 12.97
C VAL A 83 -3.50 7.35 12.36
N SER A 84 -3.06 7.26 11.10
CA SER A 84 -2.37 8.38 10.44
C SER A 84 -3.28 9.60 10.25
N VAL A 85 -4.59 9.37 10.07
CA VAL A 85 -5.60 10.44 9.99
C VAL A 85 -5.65 11.18 11.33
N TRP A 86 -5.55 10.46 12.44
CA TRP A 86 -5.51 11.05 13.77
C TRP A 86 -4.22 11.84 14.01
N GLU A 87 -3.06 11.27 13.66
CA GLU A 87 -1.76 11.94 13.78
C GLU A 87 -1.74 13.28 13.04
N ILE A 88 -2.22 13.28 11.79
CA ILE A 88 -2.22 14.46 10.93
C ILE A 88 -3.24 15.48 11.42
N TRP A 89 -4.52 15.09 11.48
CA TRP A 89 -5.60 16.06 11.66
C TRP A 89 -5.83 16.41 13.13
N GLY A 90 -5.48 15.53 14.08
CA GLY A 90 -5.48 15.87 15.50
C GLY A 90 -4.49 16.98 15.85
N ALA A 91 -3.37 17.05 15.12
CA ALA A 91 -2.42 18.15 15.24
C ALA A 91 -2.88 19.41 14.48
N LEU A 92 -3.11 19.28 13.17
CA LEU A 92 -3.31 20.42 12.27
C LEU A 92 -4.62 21.15 12.53
N LEU A 93 -5.70 20.46 12.91
CA LEU A 93 -6.98 21.12 13.21
C LEU A 93 -6.95 21.91 14.53
N HIS A 94 -5.90 21.77 15.33
CA HIS A 94 -5.79 22.40 16.66
C HIS A 94 -4.60 23.37 16.73
N GLY A 95 -3.83 23.56 15.65
CA GLY A 95 -2.69 24.47 15.62
C GLY A 95 -1.43 23.91 16.28
N SER A 96 -1.34 22.59 16.46
CA SER A 96 -0.12 21.91 16.88
C SER A 96 0.87 21.77 15.71
N GLN A 97 2.16 21.62 16.02
CA GLN A 97 3.19 21.25 15.05
C GLN A 97 3.13 19.75 14.75
N LEU A 98 3.30 19.38 13.48
CA LEU A 98 3.38 17.99 13.04
C LEU A 98 4.81 17.65 12.58
N VAL A 99 5.45 16.70 13.25
CA VAL A 99 6.76 16.15 12.89
C VAL A 99 6.55 14.93 12.00
N ILE A 100 6.94 15.03 10.74
CA ILE A 100 6.92 13.89 9.81
C ILE A 100 8.17 13.05 10.03
N VAL A 101 7.99 11.82 10.52
CA VAL A 101 9.11 10.91 10.79
C VAL A 101 9.50 10.19 9.49
N PRO A 102 10.77 10.25 9.06
CA PRO A 102 11.23 9.48 7.91
C PRO A 102 11.07 7.98 8.13
N GLU A 103 10.71 7.22 7.09
CA GLU A 103 10.52 5.77 7.18
C GLU A 103 11.79 5.04 7.67
N ALA A 104 12.97 5.50 7.26
CA ALA A 104 14.26 4.97 7.72
C ALA A 104 14.46 5.13 9.24
N VAL A 105 13.92 6.20 9.84
CA VAL A 105 13.98 6.45 11.29
C VAL A 105 12.92 5.63 12.02
N ALA A 106 11.70 5.54 11.48
CA ALA A 106 10.60 4.79 12.09
C ALA A 106 10.91 3.30 12.30
N GLY A 107 11.82 2.71 11.51
CA GLY A 107 12.27 1.33 11.64
C GLY A 107 13.31 1.07 12.73
N SER A 108 13.87 2.12 13.33
CA SER A 108 14.94 2.06 14.34
C SER A 108 14.44 2.65 15.66
N PRO A 109 14.23 1.85 16.72
CA PRO A 109 13.74 2.36 18.00
C PRO A 109 14.62 3.46 18.61
N ASP A 110 15.94 3.36 18.44
CA ASP A 110 16.89 4.33 18.98
C ASP A 110 16.88 5.63 18.17
N ASP A 111 16.91 5.57 16.83
CA ASP A 111 16.84 6.78 16.00
C ASP A 111 15.48 7.48 16.13
N LEU A 112 14.40 6.69 16.26
CA LEU A 112 13.07 7.21 16.55
C LEU A 112 13.06 7.91 17.90
N HIS A 113 13.63 7.29 18.94
CA HIS A 113 13.74 7.90 20.27
C HIS A 113 14.49 9.23 20.22
N ASP A 114 15.68 9.25 19.62
CA ASP A 114 16.51 10.44 19.50
C ASP A 114 15.76 11.57 18.77
N LEU A 115 15.04 11.24 17.69
CA LEU A 115 14.23 12.22 16.96
C LEU A 115 13.06 12.75 17.80
N LEU A 116 12.35 11.88 18.53
CA LEU A 116 11.23 12.27 19.38
C LEU A 116 11.69 13.23 20.50
N VAL A 117 12.86 12.97 21.10
CA VAL A 117 13.47 13.83 22.12
C VAL A 117 13.95 15.13 21.51
N ALA A 118 14.67 15.09 20.39
CA ALA A 118 15.24 16.27 19.75
C ALA A 118 14.17 17.26 19.28
N GLU A 119 13.05 16.76 18.76
CA GLU A 119 11.93 17.57 18.27
C GLU A 119 10.91 17.91 19.38
N GLY A 120 11.13 17.44 20.61
CA GLY A 120 10.27 17.75 21.76
C GLY A 120 8.84 17.24 21.60
N VAL A 121 8.67 16.01 21.09
CA VAL A 121 7.34 15.45 20.79
C VAL A 121 6.49 15.32 22.06
N THR A 122 5.33 15.97 22.05
CA THR A 122 4.37 16.01 23.17
C THR A 122 3.30 14.92 23.09
N VAL A 123 3.02 14.38 21.90
CA VAL A 123 2.05 13.31 21.69
C VAL A 123 2.63 12.24 20.78
N LEU A 124 2.65 11.00 21.28
CA LEU A 124 3.10 9.82 20.55
C LEU A 124 2.01 8.75 20.54
N TYR A 125 1.65 8.30 19.34
CA TYR A 125 0.79 7.12 19.15
C TYR A 125 1.64 5.90 18.93
N GLN A 126 1.32 4.79 19.61
CA GLN A 126 2.01 3.53 19.39
C GLN A 126 1.18 2.28 19.61
N THR A 127 1.67 1.14 19.14
CA THR A 127 1.16 -0.16 19.63
C THR A 127 1.90 -0.56 20.90
N PRO A 128 1.24 -1.31 21.82
CA PRO A 128 1.91 -1.83 23.03
C PRO A 128 3.19 -2.61 22.74
N SER A 129 3.19 -3.41 21.67
CA SER A 129 4.34 -4.22 21.26
C SER A 129 5.53 -3.36 20.83
N ALA A 130 5.28 -2.31 20.04
CA ALA A 130 6.33 -1.47 19.50
C ALA A 130 6.85 -0.46 20.54
N VAL A 131 5.99 0.08 21.41
CA VAL A 131 6.44 0.94 22.52
C VAL A 131 7.25 0.16 23.58
N GLY A 132 7.07 -1.16 23.65
CA GLY A 132 7.91 -2.04 24.47
C GLY A 132 9.39 -2.00 24.06
N MET A 133 9.70 -1.58 22.84
CA MET A 133 11.07 -1.45 22.33
C MET A 133 11.68 -0.05 22.53
N LEU A 134 10.85 0.95 22.83
CA LEU A 134 11.28 2.35 22.95
C LEU A 134 11.70 2.68 24.40
N SER A 135 12.73 3.51 24.58
CA SER A 135 13.09 4.02 25.90
C SER A 135 12.13 5.15 26.34
N PRO A 136 11.64 5.14 27.59
CA PRO A 136 10.84 6.24 28.11
C PRO A 136 11.66 7.46 28.60
N GLU A 137 12.98 7.34 28.70
CA GLU A 137 13.88 8.41 29.17
C GLU A 137 13.89 9.58 28.18
N GLY A 138 13.88 10.83 28.65
CA GLY A 138 13.84 12.02 27.79
C GLY A 138 12.47 12.33 27.16
N LEU A 139 11.47 11.46 27.37
CA LEU A 139 10.09 11.60 26.92
C LEU A 139 9.13 11.79 28.11
N GLU A 140 9.57 12.45 29.18
CA GLU A 140 8.78 12.66 30.40
C GLU A 140 7.55 13.55 30.17
N HIS A 141 7.61 14.44 29.19
CA HIS A 141 6.52 15.34 28.83
C HIS A 141 5.61 14.78 27.71
N THR A 142 5.94 13.62 27.17
CA THR A 142 5.19 12.99 26.07
C THR A 142 3.98 12.25 26.61
N THR A 143 2.80 12.62 26.12
CA THR A 143 1.58 11.82 26.28
C THR A 143 1.64 10.64 25.32
N LEU A 144 1.62 9.42 25.88
CA LEU A 144 1.63 8.19 25.10
C LEU A 144 0.22 7.66 24.93
N VAL A 145 -0.23 7.49 23.69
CA VAL A 145 -1.46 6.79 23.37
C VAL A 145 -1.12 5.43 22.78
N VAL A 146 -1.47 4.35 23.48
CA VAL A 146 -1.33 2.99 22.96
C VAL A 146 -2.65 2.49 22.35
N ALA A 147 -2.58 1.82 21.22
CA ALA A 147 -3.76 1.27 20.56
C ALA A 147 -3.44 0.06 19.67
N GLY A 148 -4.48 -0.52 19.06
CA GLY A 148 -4.34 -1.57 18.04
C GLY A 148 -4.12 -2.98 18.58
N GLU A 149 -3.69 -3.16 19.83
CA GLU A 149 -3.52 -4.47 20.49
C GLU A 149 -3.97 -4.42 21.95
N ALA A 150 -4.14 -5.59 22.57
CA ALA A 150 -4.32 -5.64 24.02
C ALA A 150 -3.03 -5.14 24.69
N CYS A 151 -3.15 -4.17 25.59
CA CYS A 151 -2.01 -3.60 26.30
C CYS A 151 -1.62 -4.47 27.51
N PRO A 152 -0.38 -4.98 27.59
CA PRO A 152 0.11 -5.68 28.77
C PRO A 152 0.31 -4.71 29.94
N SER A 153 0.09 -5.17 31.18
CA SER A 153 0.32 -4.38 32.40
C SER A 153 1.76 -3.93 32.53
N GLU A 154 2.72 -4.73 32.05
CA GLU A 154 4.15 -4.42 32.09
C GLU A 154 4.50 -3.18 31.26
N VAL A 155 3.78 -2.94 30.16
CA VAL A 155 3.94 -1.73 29.36
C VAL A 155 3.45 -0.52 30.15
N VAL A 156 2.31 -0.66 30.85
CA VAL A 156 1.76 0.40 31.72
C VAL A 156 2.71 0.71 32.87
N ASP A 157 3.23 -0.31 33.55
CA ASP A 157 4.16 -0.13 34.68
C ASP A 157 5.44 0.58 34.26
N ARG A 158 5.88 0.40 33.00
CA ARG A 158 7.05 1.08 32.44
C ARG A 158 6.75 2.51 31.96
N TRP A 159 5.62 2.71 31.29
CA TRP A 159 5.35 3.95 30.57
C TRP A 159 4.43 4.93 31.30
N ALA A 160 3.50 4.47 32.14
CA ALA A 160 2.62 5.39 32.87
C ALA A 160 3.28 6.20 34.00
N PRO A 161 4.37 5.78 34.69
CA PRO A 161 4.95 6.59 35.75
C PRO A 161 5.42 7.96 35.25
N GLY A 162 4.95 9.04 35.89
CA GLY A 162 5.41 10.41 35.64
C GLY A 162 4.89 11.06 34.35
N ARG A 163 4.04 10.38 33.57
CA ARG A 163 3.48 10.91 32.31
C ARG A 163 2.04 10.43 32.08
N VAL A 164 1.35 11.04 31.13
CA VAL A 164 0.02 10.57 30.72
C VAL A 164 0.18 9.41 29.74
N MET A 165 -0.41 8.26 30.08
CA MET A 165 -0.53 7.12 29.18
C MET A 165 -2.01 6.77 29.02
N ILE A 166 -2.50 6.66 27.79
CA ILE A 166 -3.90 6.36 27.46
C ILE A 166 -3.94 5.10 26.60
N ASN A 167 -4.84 4.17 26.91
CA ASN A 167 -5.17 3.06 26.02
C ASN A 167 -6.39 3.43 25.19
N ALA A 168 -6.25 3.42 23.87
CA ALA A 168 -7.30 3.75 22.92
C ALA A 168 -7.77 2.51 22.16
N TYR A 169 -9.06 2.50 21.85
CA TYR A 169 -9.70 1.42 21.11
C TYR A 169 -10.62 1.98 20.03
N GLY A 170 -10.47 1.46 18.82
CA GLY A 170 -11.44 1.65 17.76
C GLY A 170 -11.19 0.70 16.59
N PRO A 171 -12.25 0.24 15.94
CA PRO A 171 -12.19 -0.30 14.59
C PRO A 171 -12.25 0.84 13.56
N THR A 172 -11.71 0.61 12.37
CA THR A 172 -11.74 1.57 11.26
C THR A 172 -13.15 2.01 10.88
N GLU A 173 -14.13 1.12 11.04
CA GLU A 173 -15.55 1.37 10.79
C GLU A 173 -16.19 2.41 11.73
N ALA A 174 -15.51 2.76 12.83
CA ALA A 174 -15.93 3.79 13.77
C ALA A 174 -14.96 4.99 13.82
N THR A 175 -14.20 5.21 12.74
CA THR A 175 -13.28 6.34 12.54
C THR A 175 -12.23 6.43 13.64
N ILE A 176 -11.16 5.64 13.50
CA ILE A 176 -9.95 5.69 14.34
C ILE A 176 -10.20 5.13 15.75
N TYR A 177 -10.83 5.90 16.64
CA TYR A 177 -11.05 5.55 18.05
C TYR A 177 -12.51 5.74 18.45
N GLY A 178 -13.12 4.69 19.00
CA GLY A 178 -14.46 4.72 19.56
C GLY A 178 -14.48 4.84 21.09
N ALA A 179 -13.39 4.47 21.76
CA ALA A 179 -13.21 4.57 23.20
C ALA A 179 -11.76 4.89 23.58
N MET A 180 -11.57 5.59 24.71
CA MET A 180 -10.26 5.89 25.28
C MET A 180 -10.32 5.77 26.80
N SER A 181 -9.26 5.22 27.40
CA SER A 181 -9.15 5.07 28.85
C SER A 181 -8.93 6.41 29.53
N ALA A 182 -9.25 6.47 30.82
CA ALA A 182 -8.63 7.46 31.69
C ALA A 182 -7.10 7.24 31.71
N PRO A 183 -6.30 8.24 32.13
CA PRO A 183 -4.86 8.05 32.30
C PRO A 183 -4.56 6.79 33.12
N LEU A 184 -3.77 5.90 32.52
CA LEU A 184 -3.43 4.61 33.11
C LEU A 184 -2.52 4.81 34.32
N THR A 185 -2.65 3.93 35.30
CA THR A 185 -1.84 3.96 36.52
C THR A 185 -1.05 2.65 36.67
N PRO A 186 0.22 2.70 37.06
CA PRO A 186 1.02 1.51 37.38
C PRO A 186 0.43 0.71 38.54
N GLY A 187 0.73 -0.59 38.58
CA GLY A 187 0.41 -1.43 39.74
C GLY A 187 -1.04 -1.89 39.84
N ALA A 188 -1.82 -1.77 38.75
CA ALA A 188 -3.10 -2.45 38.60
C ALA A 188 -2.89 -3.98 38.42
N ALA A 189 -2.31 -4.63 39.43
CA ALA A 189 -1.90 -6.02 39.39
C ALA A 189 -3.10 -6.96 39.16
N GLY A 190 -3.10 -7.68 38.04
CA GLY A 190 -4.04 -8.78 37.75
C GLY A 190 -5.33 -8.41 37.01
N GLY A 191 -5.52 -7.14 36.66
CA GLY A 191 -6.63 -6.68 35.80
C GLY A 191 -6.20 -6.53 34.34
N ALA A 192 -7.09 -6.80 33.38
CA ALA A 192 -6.86 -6.39 31.99
C ALA A 192 -6.81 -4.86 31.91
N VAL A 193 -5.89 -4.31 31.13
CA VAL A 193 -5.81 -2.85 30.91
C VAL A 193 -7.11 -2.39 30.23
N PRO A 194 -7.86 -1.43 30.81
CA PRO A 194 -9.13 -0.99 30.25
C PRO A 194 -8.91 -0.32 28.88
N ILE A 195 -9.88 -0.48 27.98
CA ILE A 195 -9.99 0.28 26.73
C ILE A 195 -10.83 1.54 26.89
N GLY A 196 -11.38 1.75 28.09
CA GLY A 196 -11.94 3.02 28.51
C GLY A 196 -13.42 3.27 28.22
N SER A 197 -13.78 4.53 28.08
CA SER A 197 -15.15 4.99 27.86
C SER A 197 -15.30 5.61 26.47
N PRO A 198 -16.54 5.76 25.93
CA PRO A 198 -16.75 6.39 24.63
C PRO A 198 -16.04 7.74 24.50
N VAL A 199 -15.51 8.01 23.32
CA VAL A 199 -15.01 9.35 22.95
C VAL A 199 -16.15 10.39 22.98
N PRO A 200 -15.88 11.71 23.11
CA PRO A 200 -16.91 12.73 23.36
C PRO A 200 -18.11 12.76 22.40
N SER A 201 -17.92 12.36 21.13
CA SER A 201 -18.96 12.31 20.10
C SER A 201 -19.46 10.89 19.79
N GLY A 202 -19.01 9.91 20.58
CA GLY A 202 -19.34 8.50 20.47
C GLY A 202 -20.27 8.01 21.58
N ALA A 203 -20.87 6.85 21.34
CA ALA A 203 -21.59 6.07 22.33
C ALA A 203 -21.19 4.61 22.21
N THR A 204 -21.17 3.88 23.33
CA THR A 204 -20.91 2.44 23.35
C THR A 204 -22.04 1.71 24.05
N PHE A 205 -22.36 0.52 23.54
CA PHE A 205 -23.33 -0.38 24.16
C PHE A 205 -22.70 -1.77 24.30
N VAL A 206 -22.93 -2.41 25.45
CA VAL A 206 -22.55 -3.80 25.70
C VAL A 206 -23.83 -4.61 25.72
N LEU A 207 -24.04 -5.42 24.68
CA LEU A 207 -25.31 -6.05 24.39
C LEU A 207 -25.21 -7.58 24.39
N ASP A 208 -26.32 -8.24 24.72
CA ASP A 208 -26.50 -9.67 24.50
C ASP A 208 -26.93 -9.98 23.05
N GLU A 209 -27.13 -11.27 22.74
CA GLU A 209 -27.51 -11.75 21.41
C GLU A 209 -28.91 -11.28 20.94
N TRP A 210 -29.73 -10.74 21.84
CA TRP A 210 -31.04 -10.16 21.53
C TRP A 210 -31.01 -8.62 21.47
N LEU A 211 -29.82 -8.02 21.40
CA LEU A 211 -29.60 -6.56 21.43
C LEU A 211 -30.12 -5.90 22.71
N ARG A 212 -30.06 -6.58 23.86
CA ARG A 212 -30.43 -6.00 25.15
C ARG A 212 -29.17 -5.59 25.92
N PRO A 213 -29.16 -4.42 26.57
CA PRO A 213 -28.05 -4.03 27.43
C PRO A 213 -27.83 -5.02 28.56
N VAL A 214 -26.58 -5.46 28.74
CA VAL A 214 -26.18 -6.30 29.87
C VAL A 214 -25.86 -5.45 31.10
N SER A 215 -25.96 -6.04 32.30
CA SER A 215 -25.56 -5.37 33.54
C SER A 215 -24.05 -5.10 33.59
N ARG A 216 -23.61 -4.17 34.43
CA ARG A 216 -22.18 -3.96 34.70
C ARG A 216 -21.51 -5.28 35.12
N ARG A 217 -20.24 -5.45 34.77
CA ARG A 217 -19.43 -6.67 34.96
C ARG A 217 -19.87 -7.91 34.15
N VAL A 218 -21.02 -7.88 33.48
CA VAL A 218 -21.47 -8.96 32.59
C VAL A 218 -20.81 -8.78 31.22
N VAL A 219 -20.34 -9.90 30.65
CA VAL A 219 -19.75 -9.92 29.32
C VAL A 219 -20.85 -9.80 28.27
N GLY A 220 -20.65 -8.93 27.29
CA GLY A 220 -21.49 -8.83 26.10
C GLY A 220 -20.67 -8.39 24.88
N GLU A 221 -21.33 -8.31 23.74
CA GLU A 221 -20.73 -7.82 22.50
C GLU A 221 -20.75 -6.28 22.49
N LEU A 222 -19.65 -5.68 22.05
CA LEU A 222 -19.51 -4.23 21.93
C LEU A 222 -20.14 -3.71 20.64
N TYR A 223 -20.95 -2.67 20.79
CA TYR A 223 -21.52 -1.89 19.70
C TYR A 223 -21.09 -0.43 19.86
N LEU A 224 -20.65 0.17 18.76
CA LEU A 224 -20.25 1.58 18.71
C LEU A 224 -21.31 2.39 17.96
N ALA A 225 -21.70 3.54 18.48
CA ALA A 225 -22.65 4.44 17.86
C ALA A 225 -22.17 5.89 17.96
N GLY A 226 -22.92 6.80 17.35
CA GLY A 226 -22.60 8.23 17.34
C GLY A 226 -21.91 8.65 16.05
N ARG A 227 -21.21 9.78 16.12
CA ARG A 227 -20.74 10.54 14.95
C ARG A 227 -19.50 9.94 14.28
N GLY A 228 -18.76 9.09 14.99
CA GLY A 228 -17.61 8.36 14.43
C GLY A 228 -17.98 7.16 13.57
N VAL A 229 -19.22 6.68 13.60
CA VAL A 229 -19.61 5.52 12.77
C VAL A 229 -19.60 5.90 11.29
N GLY A 230 -18.78 5.19 10.52
CA GLY A 230 -18.62 5.40 9.08
C GLY A 230 -19.86 5.02 8.27
N VAL A 231 -19.79 5.26 6.97
CA VAL A 231 -20.91 4.99 6.04
C VAL A 231 -21.15 3.50 5.85
N GLY A 232 -20.07 2.72 5.85
CA GLY A 232 -20.11 1.29 5.56
C GLY A 232 -18.96 0.83 4.69
N TYR A 233 -19.15 -0.32 4.05
CA TYR A 233 -18.18 -0.88 3.12
C TYR A 233 -18.54 -0.57 1.67
N LEU A 234 -17.55 -0.06 0.91
CA LEU A 234 -17.70 0.31 -0.49
C LEU A 234 -18.17 -0.89 -1.33
N ASN A 235 -19.28 -0.73 -2.06
CA ASN A 235 -19.88 -1.75 -2.93
C ASN A 235 -20.20 -3.09 -2.22
N ARG A 236 -20.47 -3.05 -0.91
CA ARG A 236 -20.72 -4.25 -0.08
C ARG A 236 -21.94 -4.07 0.84
N SER A 237 -23.08 -3.64 0.26
CA SER A 237 -24.31 -3.32 1.00
C SER A 237 -24.80 -4.42 1.95
N GLY A 238 -24.73 -5.69 1.55
CA GLY A 238 -25.11 -6.81 2.41
C GLY A 238 -24.23 -6.94 3.66
N LEU A 239 -22.91 -6.80 3.49
CA LEU A 239 -21.97 -6.80 4.62
C LEU A 239 -22.17 -5.57 5.50
N THR A 240 -22.37 -4.39 4.88
CA THR A 240 -22.69 -3.15 5.59
C THR A 240 -23.92 -3.35 6.46
N ALA A 241 -25.04 -3.81 5.91
CA ALA A 241 -26.28 -4.01 6.67
C ALA A 241 -26.13 -5.04 7.81
N SER A 242 -25.22 -6.01 7.68
CA SER A 242 -24.96 -7.00 8.74
C SER A 242 -24.14 -6.47 9.92
N ARG A 243 -23.37 -5.39 9.72
CA ARG A 243 -22.44 -4.82 10.71
C ARG A 243 -22.87 -3.43 11.20
N PHE A 244 -23.39 -2.59 10.32
CA PHE A 244 -23.94 -1.26 10.57
C PHE A 244 -25.45 -1.39 10.74
N VAL A 245 -25.87 -1.76 11.94
CA VAL A 245 -27.26 -2.11 12.26
C VAL A 245 -28.00 -0.92 12.84
N ALA A 246 -29.34 -0.90 12.74
CA ALA A 246 -30.15 0.14 13.35
C ALA A 246 -29.96 0.15 14.88
N CYS A 247 -29.78 1.34 15.45
CA CYS A 247 -29.61 1.52 16.89
C CYS A 247 -30.97 1.73 17.56
N PRO A 248 -31.44 0.81 18.43
CA PRO A 248 -32.73 0.95 19.12
C PRO A 248 -32.69 1.93 20.30
N PHE A 249 -31.51 2.46 20.64
CA PHE A 249 -31.29 3.31 21.83
C PHE A 249 -31.26 4.82 21.51
N GLY A 250 -31.31 5.19 20.23
CA GLY A 250 -31.34 6.59 19.79
C GLY A 250 -32.76 7.17 19.74
N GLY A 251 -32.90 8.47 20.02
CA GLY A 251 -34.11 9.22 19.70
C GLY A 251 -34.26 9.48 18.19
N GLN A 252 -35.48 9.81 17.72
CA GLN A 252 -35.78 10.05 16.29
C GLN A 252 -34.87 11.11 15.62
N ASP A 253 -34.35 12.06 16.40
CA ASP A 253 -33.48 13.16 15.97
C ASP A 253 -32.02 13.08 16.50
N ALA A 254 -31.63 11.97 17.14
CA ALA A 254 -30.31 11.84 17.74
C ALA A 254 -29.24 11.33 16.74
N PRO A 255 -27.99 11.82 16.80
CA PRO A 255 -26.86 11.13 16.16
C PRO A 255 -26.74 9.72 16.74
N GLY A 256 -26.42 8.72 15.90
CA GLY A 256 -26.37 7.32 16.30
C GLY A 256 -27.61 6.49 15.96
N LYS A 257 -28.31 6.80 14.86
CA LYS A 257 -29.37 5.94 14.28
C LYS A 257 -28.86 4.56 13.84
N VAL A 258 -27.55 4.47 13.63
CA VAL A 258 -26.84 3.25 13.28
C VAL A 258 -25.78 3.00 14.35
N MET A 259 -25.62 1.72 14.71
CA MET A 259 -24.53 1.23 15.53
C MET A 259 -23.71 0.21 14.74
N TYR A 260 -22.39 0.28 14.87
CA TYR A 260 -21.46 -0.69 14.33
C TYR A 260 -21.24 -1.84 15.33
N ARG A 261 -21.55 -3.05 14.89
CA ARG A 261 -21.33 -4.32 15.58
C ARG A 261 -19.86 -4.73 15.45
N THR A 262 -19.07 -4.55 16.51
CA THR A 262 -17.62 -4.76 16.44
C THR A 262 -17.23 -6.24 16.40
N GLY A 263 -18.06 -7.09 17.01
CA GLY A 263 -17.74 -8.49 17.27
C GLY A 263 -16.69 -8.69 18.37
N ASP A 264 -16.42 -7.68 19.18
CA ASP A 264 -15.53 -7.75 20.34
C ASP A 264 -16.35 -7.98 21.61
N LEU A 265 -15.84 -8.85 22.49
CA LEU A 265 -16.43 -9.12 23.80
C LEU A 265 -15.80 -8.21 24.84
N VAL A 266 -16.66 -7.53 25.59
CA VAL A 266 -16.25 -6.58 26.61
C VAL A 266 -17.13 -6.68 27.85
N LYS A 267 -16.70 -6.04 28.95
CA LYS A 267 -17.53 -5.77 30.12
C LYS A 267 -17.20 -4.40 30.70
N TRP A 268 -18.16 -3.77 31.37
CA TRP A 268 -17.92 -2.60 32.19
C TRP A 268 -17.36 -2.97 33.56
N ASP A 269 -16.43 -2.17 34.08
CA ASP A 269 -16.10 -2.16 35.51
C ASP A 269 -17.00 -1.19 36.30
N ASP A 270 -16.68 -0.98 37.57
CA ASP A 270 -17.47 -0.11 38.46
C ASP A 270 -17.16 1.38 38.22
N GLU A 271 -15.96 1.66 37.73
CA GLU A 271 -15.43 2.97 37.39
C GLU A 271 -15.97 3.47 36.04
N GLY A 272 -16.65 2.62 35.28
CA GLY A 272 -17.24 2.99 33.99
C GLY A 272 -16.22 2.97 32.85
N GLN A 273 -15.20 2.10 32.94
CA GLN A 273 -14.28 1.78 31.85
C GLN A 273 -14.64 0.41 31.27
N LEU A 274 -14.47 0.25 29.96
CA LEU A 274 -14.64 -1.01 29.25
C LEU A 274 -13.35 -1.84 29.36
N HIS A 275 -13.54 -3.13 29.60
CA HIS A 275 -12.48 -4.14 29.58
C HIS A 275 -12.66 -5.04 28.38
N TYR A 276 -11.65 -5.09 27.50
CA TYR A 276 -11.63 -5.97 26.35
C TYR A 276 -11.28 -7.41 26.76
N LEU A 277 -12.04 -8.39 26.28
CA LEU A 277 -11.91 -9.80 26.66
C LEU A 277 -11.56 -10.72 25.47
N GLY A 278 -11.49 -10.16 24.27
CA GLY A 278 -11.25 -10.92 23.04
C GLY A 278 -12.36 -10.72 22.02
N ARG A 279 -12.29 -11.52 20.96
CA ARG A 279 -13.26 -11.51 19.87
C ARG A 279 -14.31 -12.60 20.06
N ALA A 280 -15.54 -12.33 19.65
CA ALA A 280 -16.59 -13.33 19.56
C ALA A 280 -16.39 -14.26 18.35
N ASP A 281 -15.64 -13.81 17.34
CA ASP A 281 -15.26 -14.57 16.15
C ASP A 281 -13.77 -14.94 16.14
N GLU A 282 -13.29 -15.53 15.04
CA GLU A 282 -11.92 -16.05 14.92
C GLU A 282 -10.87 -14.98 14.49
N GLN A 283 -11.25 -13.70 14.47
CA GLN A 283 -10.30 -12.63 14.15
C GLN A 283 -9.35 -12.36 15.30
N VAL A 284 -8.10 -12.05 14.95
CA VAL A 284 -7.05 -11.76 15.92
C VAL A 284 -6.39 -10.42 15.59
N LYS A 285 -5.94 -9.71 16.62
CA LYS A 285 -5.05 -8.56 16.47
C LYS A 285 -3.64 -9.01 16.80
N ILE A 286 -2.72 -8.90 15.84
CA ILE A 286 -1.30 -9.23 16.00
C ILE A 286 -0.52 -8.02 15.48
N ARG A 287 0.26 -7.37 16.36
CA ARG A 287 1.18 -6.28 15.98
C ARG A 287 0.50 -5.10 15.28
N GLY A 288 -0.69 -4.74 15.74
CA GLY A 288 -1.52 -3.67 15.17
C GLY A 288 -2.36 -4.09 13.95
N TYR A 289 -2.14 -5.27 13.38
CA TYR A 289 -2.91 -5.76 12.24
C TYR A 289 -4.14 -6.54 12.69
N ARG A 290 -5.30 -6.22 12.12
CA ARG A 290 -6.51 -7.03 12.23
C ARG A 290 -6.43 -8.16 11.20
N ILE A 291 -6.26 -9.39 11.66
CA ILE A 291 -6.04 -10.57 10.82
C ILE A 291 -7.21 -11.53 10.93
N GLU A 292 -7.74 -11.94 9.78
CA GLU A 292 -8.77 -12.97 9.65
C GLU A 292 -8.08 -14.34 9.50
N LEU A 293 -8.08 -15.16 10.54
CA LEU A 293 -7.39 -16.47 10.47
C LEU A 293 -7.95 -17.37 9.36
N GLY A 294 -9.24 -17.26 9.08
CA GLY A 294 -9.91 -17.99 8.00
C GLY A 294 -9.39 -17.64 6.60
N GLU A 295 -8.90 -16.42 6.37
CA GLU A 295 -8.31 -16.01 5.09
C GLU A 295 -7.01 -16.76 4.82
N ILE A 296 -6.12 -16.80 5.82
CA ILE A 296 -4.86 -17.52 5.74
C ILE A 296 -5.12 -19.02 5.62
N GLN A 297 -6.12 -19.54 6.36
CA GLN A 297 -6.51 -20.94 6.30
C GLN A 297 -7.01 -21.32 4.90
N ALA A 298 -7.84 -20.48 4.28
CA ALA A 298 -8.34 -20.71 2.92
C ALA A 298 -7.19 -20.68 1.90
N ALA A 299 -6.32 -19.66 1.97
CA ALA A 299 -5.16 -19.55 1.11
C ALA A 299 -4.21 -20.76 1.26
N LEU A 300 -3.99 -21.23 2.48
CA LEU A 300 -3.16 -22.40 2.77
C LEU A 300 -3.82 -23.71 2.29
N ALA A 301 -5.15 -23.82 2.37
CA ALA A 301 -5.89 -24.97 1.87
C ALA A 301 -5.93 -25.07 0.34
N GLU A 302 -5.68 -23.96 -0.38
CA GLU A 302 -5.61 -23.91 -1.84
C GLU A 302 -4.24 -24.29 -2.41
N LEU A 303 -3.25 -24.58 -1.56
CA LEU A 303 -1.91 -24.98 -1.99
C LEU A 303 -1.82 -26.49 -2.24
N ASP A 304 -1.02 -26.86 -3.25
CA ASP A 304 -0.88 -28.26 -3.66
C ASP A 304 -0.28 -29.12 -2.55
N GLY A 305 -0.87 -30.30 -2.33
CA GLY A 305 -0.44 -31.25 -1.30
C GLY A 305 -1.00 -30.97 0.10
N VAL A 306 -1.81 -29.92 0.28
CA VAL A 306 -2.59 -29.66 1.51
C VAL A 306 -3.97 -30.32 1.38
N THR A 307 -4.32 -31.16 2.35
CA THR A 307 -5.65 -31.83 2.42
C THR A 307 -6.60 -31.11 3.37
N GLN A 308 -6.09 -30.64 4.51
CA GLN A 308 -6.82 -29.81 5.46
C GLN A 308 -5.86 -28.77 6.02
N ALA A 309 -6.36 -27.58 6.33
CA ALA A 309 -5.59 -26.52 6.95
C ALA A 309 -6.35 -25.93 8.15
N ALA A 310 -5.61 -25.53 9.17
CA ALA A 310 -6.09 -24.73 10.29
C ALA A 310 -5.04 -23.67 10.62
N VAL A 311 -5.46 -22.43 10.84
CA VAL A 311 -4.54 -21.35 11.26
C VAL A 311 -4.99 -20.82 12.60
N VAL A 312 -4.04 -20.67 13.53
CA VAL A 312 -4.31 -20.15 14.87
C VAL A 312 -3.31 -19.06 15.23
N ALA A 313 -3.76 -18.06 15.99
CA ALA A 313 -2.85 -17.23 16.75
C ALA A 313 -2.45 -17.98 18.02
N ARG A 314 -1.16 -18.16 18.22
CA ARG A 314 -0.58 -18.91 19.32
C ARG A 314 0.35 -18.00 20.11
N GLU A 315 0.32 -18.16 21.43
CA GLU A 315 1.15 -17.40 22.38
C GLU A 315 1.89 -18.42 23.26
N ASP A 316 3.12 -18.75 22.89
CA ASP A 316 3.94 -19.70 23.65
C ASP A 316 4.79 -19.02 24.74
N ARG A 317 5.01 -17.71 24.57
CA ARG A 317 5.66 -16.82 25.54
C ARG A 317 4.70 -15.63 25.77
N PRO A 318 4.51 -15.17 27.02
CA PRO A 318 3.64 -14.03 27.30
C PRO A 318 3.99 -12.81 26.44
N GLY A 319 3.01 -12.23 25.77
CA GLY A 319 3.16 -11.07 24.87
C GLY A 319 3.62 -11.41 23.44
N ASP A 320 4.06 -12.64 23.14
CA ASP A 320 4.54 -13.04 21.82
C ASP A 320 3.47 -13.86 21.07
N LYS A 321 2.47 -13.16 20.53
CA LYS A 321 1.45 -13.75 19.66
C LYS A 321 1.96 -13.88 18.24
N ARG A 322 1.89 -15.11 17.71
CA ARG A 322 2.29 -15.45 16.34
C ARG A 322 1.28 -16.33 15.64
N LEU A 323 1.26 -16.24 14.31
CA LEU A 323 0.45 -17.11 13.47
C LEU A 323 1.14 -18.46 13.29
N VAL A 324 0.40 -19.55 13.48
CA VAL A 324 0.86 -20.91 13.18
C VAL A 324 -0.18 -21.59 12.30
N GLY A 325 0.28 -22.13 11.17
CA GLY A 325 -0.52 -22.97 10.29
C GLY A 325 -0.33 -24.44 10.66
N TYR A 326 -1.41 -25.20 10.65
CA TYR A 326 -1.40 -26.66 10.79
C TYR A 326 -2.04 -27.24 9.55
N ILE A 327 -1.37 -28.22 8.94
CA ILE A 327 -1.87 -28.89 7.75
C ILE A 327 -1.92 -30.39 7.95
N THR A 328 -2.78 -31.05 7.19
CA THR A 328 -2.66 -32.48 6.89
C THR A 328 -2.32 -32.64 5.43
N GLY A 329 -1.53 -33.65 5.06
CA GLY A 329 -1.12 -33.89 3.68
C GLY A 329 0.36 -34.21 3.58
N ASN A 330 0.92 -34.10 2.38
CA ASN A 330 2.32 -34.42 2.08
C ASN A 330 3.13 -33.22 1.55
N ALA A 331 2.55 -32.03 1.60
CA ALA A 331 3.23 -30.80 1.21
C ALA A 331 4.37 -30.44 2.16
N ASP A 332 5.44 -29.86 1.61
CA ASP A 332 6.58 -29.34 2.36
C ASP A 332 6.22 -28.00 3.02
N PRO A 333 6.23 -27.89 4.37
CA PRO A 333 5.99 -26.65 5.10
C PRO A 333 6.81 -25.45 4.60
N THR A 334 8.06 -25.67 4.20
CA THR A 334 8.97 -24.60 3.75
C THR A 334 8.50 -24.01 2.43
N GLN A 335 8.14 -24.88 1.48
CA GLN A 335 7.59 -24.49 0.18
C GLN A 335 6.23 -23.78 0.33
N LEU A 336 5.33 -24.33 1.14
CA LEU A 336 4.01 -23.72 1.37
C LEU A 336 4.10 -22.32 1.96
N ARG A 337 5.04 -22.09 2.88
CA ARG A 337 5.25 -20.78 3.47
C ARG A 337 5.74 -19.77 2.44
N LYS A 338 6.62 -20.18 1.53
CA LYS A 338 7.07 -19.36 0.40
C LYS A 338 5.92 -19.01 -0.53
N GLU A 339 5.12 -20.00 -0.93
CA GLU A 339 3.96 -19.80 -1.83
C GLU A 339 2.88 -18.92 -1.17
N LEU A 340 2.65 -19.05 0.14
CA LEU A 340 1.79 -18.14 0.89
C LEU A 340 2.32 -16.70 0.86
N GLY A 341 3.63 -16.51 0.96
CA GLY A 341 4.26 -15.18 0.90
C GLY A 341 4.14 -14.49 -0.46
N GLU A 342 3.90 -15.24 -1.53
CA GLU A 342 3.62 -14.68 -2.86
C GLU A 342 2.16 -14.20 -3.00
N ARG A 343 1.25 -14.72 -2.15
CA ARG A 343 -0.20 -14.46 -2.22
C ARG A 343 -0.71 -13.53 -1.13
N LEU A 344 -0.08 -13.53 0.04
CA LEU A 344 -0.52 -12.80 1.21
C LEU A 344 0.54 -11.76 1.64
N PRO A 345 0.12 -10.64 2.24
CA PRO A 345 1.06 -9.73 2.91
C PRO A 345 1.91 -10.46 3.96
N ALA A 346 3.16 -10.04 4.13
CA ALA A 346 4.13 -10.71 5.03
C ALA A 346 3.60 -10.92 6.47
N TYR A 347 2.81 -9.98 7.00
CA TYR A 347 2.23 -10.08 8.35
C TYR A 347 1.11 -11.14 8.49
N MET A 348 0.59 -11.66 7.37
CA MET A 348 -0.41 -12.73 7.34
C MET A 348 0.21 -14.13 7.12
N VAL A 349 1.48 -14.20 6.74
CA VAL A 349 2.17 -15.49 6.53
C VAL A 349 2.48 -16.11 7.90
N PRO A 350 2.06 -17.37 8.17
CA PRO A 350 2.38 -18.03 9.43
C PRO A 350 3.89 -18.09 9.71
N ALA A 351 4.26 -17.90 10.98
CA ALA A 351 5.64 -18.03 11.43
C ALA A 351 6.14 -19.49 11.37
N ALA A 352 5.22 -20.45 11.46
CA ALA A 352 5.50 -21.87 11.27
C ALA A 352 4.31 -22.57 10.61
N ILE A 353 4.59 -23.61 9.82
CA ILE A 353 3.60 -24.56 9.31
C ILE A 353 3.95 -25.94 9.86
N VAL A 354 3.00 -26.57 10.56
CA VAL A 354 3.17 -27.87 11.22
C VAL A 354 2.34 -28.92 10.49
N VAL A 355 2.97 -30.01 10.06
CA VAL A 355 2.28 -31.15 9.45
C VAL A 355 1.76 -32.08 10.55
N LEU A 356 0.48 -32.41 10.48
CA LEU A 356 -0.18 -33.38 11.35
C LEU A 356 -0.76 -34.51 10.50
N ASP A 357 -0.81 -35.71 11.08
CA ASP A 357 -1.53 -36.83 10.46
C ASP A 357 -3.04 -36.54 10.37
N VAL A 358 -3.58 -35.88 11.39
CA VAL A 358 -4.99 -35.46 11.48
C VAL A 358 -5.13 -34.21 12.33
N LEU A 359 -6.04 -33.30 11.95
CA LEU A 359 -6.39 -32.16 12.80
C LEU A 359 -7.17 -32.66 14.04
N PRO A 360 -6.75 -32.30 15.26
CA PRO A 360 -7.45 -32.73 16.46
C PRO A 360 -8.83 -32.05 16.54
N LEU A 361 -9.89 -32.84 16.73
CA LEU A 361 -11.25 -32.33 16.86
C LEU A 361 -11.80 -32.65 18.26
N THR A 362 -12.58 -31.73 18.81
CA THR A 362 -13.41 -31.93 20.00
C THR A 362 -14.52 -32.95 19.74
N VAL A 363 -15.17 -33.44 20.80
CA VAL A 363 -16.34 -34.33 20.72
C VAL A 363 -17.51 -33.79 19.87
N ASN A 364 -17.54 -32.47 19.65
CA ASN A 364 -18.54 -31.78 18.82
C ASN A 364 -18.09 -31.56 17.37
N GLY A 365 -16.96 -32.14 16.96
CA GLY A 365 -16.43 -32.01 15.60
C GLY A 365 -15.77 -30.66 15.27
N LYS A 366 -15.56 -29.78 16.26
CA LYS A 366 -14.79 -28.53 16.10
C LYS A 366 -13.31 -28.75 16.35
N LEU A 367 -12.43 -27.96 15.72
CA LEU A 367 -10.98 -27.97 15.98
C LEU A 367 -10.66 -27.80 17.47
N ASP A 368 -9.94 -28.76 18.05
CA ASP A 368 -9.42 -28.68 19.41
C ASP A 368 -8.07 -27.93 19.40
N ARG A 369 -8.15 -26.60 19.54
CA ARG A 369 -6.98 -25.72 19.55
C ARG A 369 -6.00 -26.02 20.68
N ARG A 370 -6.47 -26.59 21.80
CA ARG A 370 -5.61 -26.91 22.96
C ARG A 370 -4.77 -28.16 22.72
N ALA A 371 -5.25 -29.05 21.84
CA ALA A 371 -4.55 -30.27 21.46
C ALA A 371 -3.52 -30.04 20.33
N LEU A 372 -3.43 -28.84 19.76
CA LEU A 372 -2.47 -28.52 18.70
C LEU A 372 -1.03 -28.45 19.26
N PRO A 373 -0.08 -29.22 18.71
CA PRO A 373 1.29 -29.26 19.21
C PRO A 373 2.03 -27.95 18.96
N ALA A 374 3.01 -27.65 19.81
CA ALA A 374 3.91 -26.52 19.56
C ALA A 374 4.73 -26.76 18.28
N PRO A 375 5.03 -25.71 17.49
CA PRO A 375 6.01 -25.86 16.42
C PRO A 375 7.34 -26.29 17.02
N GLY A 376 7.89 -27.40 16.53
CA GLY A 376 9.25 -27.80 16.86
C GLY A 376 10.22 -26.89 16.13
N TYR A 377 10.70 -25.83 16.79
CA TYR A 377 11.73 -24.94 16.23
C TYR A 377 13.14 -25.57 16.21
N ARG A 378 13.24 -26.90 16.29
CA ARG A 378 14.49 -27.67 16.31
C ARG A 378 14.33 -28.98 15.53
N ASP A 379 15.39 -29.30 14.79
CA ASP A 379 15.67 -30.49 13.98
C ASP A 379 15.03 -30.58 12.59
N GLY A 380 15.71 -30.00 11.60
CA GLY A 380 15.46 -30.25 10.17
C GLY A 380 16.68 -30.01 9.26
N ALA A 381 17.45 -28.95 9.51
CA ALA A 381 18.74 -28.74 8.84
C ALA A 381 19.88 -29.30 9.70
N ARG A 382 20.77 -30.11 9.12
CA ARG A 382 22.02 -30.50 9.80
C ARG A 382 22.77 -29.22 10.16
N TYR A 383 22.91 -28.94 11.46
CA TYR A 383 23.66 -27.78 11.94
C TYR A 383 25.03 -27.70 11.24
N ARG A 384 25.21 -26.66 10.43
CA ARG A 384 26.46 -26.33 9.75
C ARG A 384 27.02 -25.07 10.39
N ALA A 385 28.17 -25.21 11.04
CA ALA A 385 28.81 -24.11 11.74
C ALA A 385 29.34 -23.05 10.76
N PRO A 386 29.35 -21.75 11.14
CA PRO A 386 29.98 -20.69 10.37
C PRO A 386 31.45 -20.96 10.06
N GLY A 387 31.81 -20.94 8.77
CA GLY A 387 33.17 -21.21 8.29
C GLY A 387 34.00 -19.94 8.03
N THR A 388 33.34 -18.82 7.73
CA THR A 388 33.99 -17.54 7.42
C THR A 388 33.75 -16.47 8.49
N PRO A 389 34.60 -15.44 8.61
CA PRO A 389 34.36 -14.31 9.51
C PRO A 389 33.01 -13.62 9.26
N THR A 390 32.63 -13.45 7.99
CA THR A 390 31.32 -12.89 7.60
C THR A 390 30.17 -13.74 8.12
N GLU A 391 30.22 -15.06 7.92
CA GLU A 391 29.20 -15.98 8.44
C GLU A 391 29.15 -15.99 9.98
N GLN A 392 30.30 -15.86 10.66
CA GLN A 392 30.36 -15.82 12.12
C GLN A 392 29.65 -14.58 12.67
N THR A 393 29.92 -13.41 12.09
CA THR A 393 29.26 -12.16 12.48
C THR A 393 27.76 -12.20 12.18
N LEU A 394 27.35 -12.67 10.99
CA LEU A 394 25.93 -12.83 10.62
C LEU A 394 25.18 -13.79 11.55
N ALA A 395 25.75 -14.96 11.83
CA ALA A 395 25.16 -15.93 12.75
C ALA A 395 25.07 -15.37 14.19
N GLY A 396 26.05 -14.57 14.61
CA GLY A 396 26.03 -13.86 15.88
C GLY A 396 24.91 -12.82 15.97
N ILE A 397 24.70 -12.04 14.89
CA ILE A 397 23.59 -11.08 14.81
C ILE A 397 22.24 -11.79 14.88
N TYR A 398 22.05 -12.88 14.13
CA TYR A 398 20.83 -13.68 14.18
C TYR A 398 20.57 -14.23 15.59
N ALA A 399 21.58 -14.82 16.21
CA ALA A 399 21.50 -15.36 17.57
C ALA A 399 21.11 -14.28 18.58
N HIS A 400 21.71 -13.08 18.48
CA HIS A 400 21.41 -11.96 19.35
C HIS A 400 19.98 -11.41 19.16
N VAL A 401 19.58 -11.19 17.91
CA VAL A 401 18.26 -10.63 17.58
C VAL A 401 17.13 -11.59 17.94
N LEU A 402 17.33 -12.89 17.75
CA LEU A 402 16.33 -13.93 18.00
C LEU A 402 16.39 -14.52 19.42
N GLY A 403 17.39 -14.14 20.22
CA GLY A 403 17.58 -14.65 21.58
C GLY A 403 17.94 -16.14 21.63
N LEU A 404 18.76 -16.61 20.69
CA LEU A 404 19.19 -18.00 20.55
C LEU A 404 20.65 -18.17 20.97
N GLU A 405 21.00 -19.33 21.53
CA GLU A 405 22.40 -19.63 21.89
C GLU A 405 23.28 -19.85 20.66
N ARG A 406 22.74 -20.46 19.60
CA ARG A 406 23.48 -20.84 18.38
C ARG A 406 22.56 -20.82 17.16
N VAL A 407 23.14 -20.42 16.02
CA VAL A 407 22.54 -20.38 14.68
C VAL A 407 23.50 -21.04 13.69
N GLY A 408 23.01 -21.97 12.88
CA GLY A 408 23.73 -22.60 11.77
C GLY A 408 23.63 -21.76 10.49
N ILE A 409 24.56 -21.95 9.55
CA ILE A 409 24.61 -21.08 8.37
C ILE A 409 23.47 -21.31 7.36
N ASP A 410 22.82 -22.47 7.42
CA ASP A 410 21.67 -22.81 6.61
C ASP A 410 20.33 -22.50 7.29
N ASP A 411 20.37 -22.04 8.55
CA ASP A 411 19.15 -21.74 9.29
C ASP A 411 18.53 -20.45 8.74
N SER A 412 17.29 -20.56 8.28
CA SER A 412 16.48 -19.41 7.87
C SER A 412 16.12 -18.56 9.09
N PHE A 413 16.35 -17.25 8.99
CA PHE A 413 16.03 -16.27 10.04
C PHE A 413 14.59 -16.41 10.54
N PHE A 414 13.65 -16.64 9.62
CA PHE A 414 12.24 -16.73 9.95
C PHE A 414 11.84 -18.09 10.49
N ASP A 415 12.51 -19.16 10.07
CA ASP A 415 12.25 -20.51 10.59
C ASP A 415 12.75 -20.64 12.03
N LEU A 416 13.74 -19.82 12.40
CA LEU A 416 14.21 -19.61 13.76
C LEU A 416 13.29 -18.71 14.61
N GLY A 417 12.15 -18.29 14.07
CA GLY A 417 11.16 -17.45 14.76
C GLY A 417 11.32 -15.94 14.52
N GLY A 418 12.14 -15.54 13.54
CA GLY A 418 12.22 -14.17 13.07
C GLY A 418 10.94 -13.70 12.37
N ASP A 419 10.76 -12.38 12.34
CA ASP A 419 9.60 -11.67 11.84
C ASP A 419 10.00 -10.31 11.26
N SER A 420 9.06 -9.49 10.80
CA SER A 420 9.39 -8.19 10.18
C SER A 420 10.13 -7.21 11.09
N ILE A 421 9.85 -7.17 12.39
CA ILE A 421 10.50 -6.22 13.33
C ILE A 421 11.93 -6.69 13.65
N SER A 422 12.07 -7.97 13.99
CA SER A 422 13.37 -8.61 14.16
C SER A 422 14.18 -8.63 12.86
N ALA A 423 13.55 -8.71 11.69
CA ALA A 423 14.21 -8.59 10.40
C ALA A 423 14.77 -7.19 10.15
N MET A 424 14.00 -6.14 10.48
CA MET A 424 14.51 -4.76 10.47
C MET A 424 15.70 -4.61 11.42
N ARG A 425 15.62 -5.15 12.64
CA ARG A 425 16.72 -5.13 13.62
C ARG A 425 17.96 -5.89 13.13
N ALA A 426 17.77 -7.07 12.55
CA ALA A 426 18.86 -7.86 11.99
C ALA A 426 19.54 -7.10 10.86
N ILE A 427 18.78 -6.50 9.94
CA ILE A 427 19.34 -5.75 8.82
C ILE A 427 20.05 -4.47 9.26
N ALA A 428 19.49 -3.73 10.22
CA ALA A 428 20.18 -2.57 10.80
C ALA A 428 21.53 -3.00 11.42
N ALA A 429 21.54 -4.06 12.23
CA ALA A 429 22.77 -4.57 12.83
C ALA A 429 23.78 -5.11 11.79
N ILE A 430 23.30 -5.73 10.70
CA ILE A 430 24.15 -6.20 9.59
C ILE A 430 24.77 -5.02 8.87
N ASN A 431 23.98 -4.01 8.52
CA ASN A 431 24.45 -2.81 7.84
C ASN A 431 25.50 -2.07 8.66
N THR A 432 25.29 -1.94 9.98
CA THR A 432 26.29 -1.36 10.90
C THR A 432 27.55 -2.23 11.00
N ALA A 433 27.43 -3.54 11.10
CA ALA A 433 28.57 -4.44 11.30
C ALA A 433 29.48 -4.57 10.07
N PHE A 434 28.91 -4.40 8.87
CA PHE A 434 29.60 -4.61 7.60
C PHE A 434 29.78 -3.35 6.76
N ASP A 435 29.31 -2.19 7.24
CA ASP A 435 29.25 -0.93 6.47
C ASP A 435 28.56 -1.15 5.12
N ALA A 436 27.40 -1.81 5.17
CA ALA A 436 26.62 -2.24 4.01
C ALA A 436 25.27 -1.52 3.95
N GLU A 437 24.65 -1.49 2.77
CA GLU A 437 23.30 -0.93 2.56
C GLU A 437 22.30 -2.01 2.15
N LEU A 438 22.23 -3.11 2.91
CA LEU A 438 21.26 -4.17 2.64
C LEU A 438 19.85 -3.69 3.01
N ALA A 439 18.91 -3.82 2.07
CA ALA A 439 17.50 -3.57 2.34
C ALA A 439 16.90 -4.72 3.19
N VAL A 440 15.87 -4.41 3.98
CA VAL A 440 15.13 -5.41 4.78
C VAL A 440 14.60 -6.55 3.91
N ARG A 441 14.21 -6.23 2.68
CA ARG A 441 13.77 -7.19 1.67
C ARG A 441 14.82 -8.26 1.36
N THR A 442 16.12 -7.94 1.40
CA THR A 442 17.19 -8.90 1.13
C THR A 442 17.16 -10.06 2.13
N LEU A 443 16.84 -9.79 3.40
CA LEU A 443 16.68 -10.82 4.43
C LEU A 443 15.47 -11.71 4.16
N PHE A 444 14.36 -11.16 3.62
CA PHE A 444 13.20 -11.95 3.22
C PHE A 444 13.49 -12.88 2.04
N GLU A 445 14.32 -12.43 1.09
CA GLU A 445 14.67 -13.22 -0.10
C GLU A 445 15.78 -14.24 0.17
N LYS A 446 16.73 -13.91 1.05
CA LYS A 446 17.90 -14.72 1.39
C LYS A 446 17.98 -14.90 2.91
N PRO A 447 17.06 -15.66 3.53
CA PRO A 447 16.90 -15.68 4.97
C PRO A 447 18.00 -16.40 5.74
N SER A 448 18.84 -17.20 5.09
CA SER A 448 19.94 -17.92 5.75
C SER A 448 21.24 -17.12 5.73
N VAL A 449 22.08 -17.36 6.75
CA VAL A 449 23.41 -16.72 6.88
C VAL A 449 24.29 -17.00 5.65
N ALA A 450 24.24 -18.22 5.10
CA ALA A 450 25.00 -18.59 3.91
C ALA A 450 24.53 -17.85 2.65
N ALA A 451 23.23 -17.57 2.52
CA ALA A 451 22.70 -16.84 1.37
C ALA A 451 22.99 -15.33 1.48
N LEU A 452 22.96 -14.79 2.70
CA LEU A 452 23.28 -13.39 2.98
C LEU A 452 24.77 -13.07 2.87
N SER A 453 25.66 -13.98 3.28
CA SER A 453 27.11 -13.77 3.21
C SER A 453 27.60 -13.49 1.79
N LEU A 454 26.97 -14.11 0.78
CA LEU A 454 27.28 -13.92 -0.64
C LEU A 454 26.99 -12.49 -1.14
N GLN A 455 26.05 -11.78 -0.51
CA GLN A 455 25.72 -10.39 -0.87
C GLN A 455 26.74 -9.38 -0.37
N LEU A 456 27.50 -9.73 0.66
CA LEU A 456 28.48 -8.86 1.28
C LEU A 456 29.86 -8.96 0.62
N THR A 457 30.04 -9.87 -0.34
CA THR A 457 31.34 -10.17 -0.98
C THR A 457 31.49 -9.66 -2.42
N SER A 458 30.46 -9.05 -3.03
CA SER A 458 30.44 -8.75 -4.47
C SER A 458 30.98 -7.38 -4.89
N GLU A 459 31.44 -6.51 -3.98
CA GLU A 459 31.90 -5.16 -4.35
C GLU A 459 33.42 -4.96 -4.21
N THR A 460 34.21 -5.44 -5.18
CA THR A 460 35.55 -4.88 -5.47
C THR A 460 36.00 -5.12 -6.94
N GLY A 461 35.93 -4.07 -7.79
CA GLY A 461 36.96 -3.75 -8.81
C GLY A 461 36.72 -3.95 -10.32
N THR A 462 36.70 -2.81 -11.06
CA THR A 462 37.16 -2.53 -12.48
C THR A 462 36.47 -3.23 -13.67
N ASP A 463 36.23 -2.68 -14.88
CA ASP A 463 36.80 -1.55 -15.66
C ASP A 463 35.86 -1.17 -16.85
N VAL A 464 36.07 0.00 -17.47
CA VAL A 464 35.24 0.62 -18.54
C VAL A 464 35.66 0.16 -19.96
N ALA A 465 34.71 -0.33 -20.79
CA ALA A 465 34.88 -0.46 -22.25
C ALA A 465 33.57 -0.29 -23.06
N ALA A 466 33.72 0.14 -24.31
CA ALA A 466 32.75 0.75 -25.24
C ALA A 466 31.39 0.03 -25.47
N ALA A 467 30.35 0.84 -25.70
CA ALA A 467 28.94 0.48 -25.83
C ALA A 467 28.56 -0.27 -27.13
N PRO A 468 27.64 -1.26 -27.06
CA PRO A 468 26.80 -1.65 -28.17
C PRO A 468 25.46 -0.88 -28.15
N THR A 469 25.04 -0.39 -29.31
CA THR A 469 23.72 0.21 -29.56
C THR A 469 22.64 -0.88 -29.57
N GLY A 470 21.90 -1.00 -28.47
CA GLY A 470 20.74 -1.88 -28.32
C GLY A 470 20.60 -2.38 -26.89
N VAL A 471 19.72 -1.74 -26.11
CA VAL A 471 19.50 -2.10 -24.70
C VAL A 471 18.48 -3.25 -24.62
N SER A 472 18.90 -4.40 -24.09
CA SER A 472 18.07 -5.59 -23.88
C SER A 472 17.91 -5.88 -22.37
N PHE A 473 16.94 -6.73 -22.00
CA PHE A 473 16.79 -7.18 -20.61
C PHE A 473 18.12 -7.73 -20.04
N THR A 474 18.82 -8.55 -20.83
CA THR A 474 20.11 -9.16 -20.44
C THR A 474 21.24 -8.15 -20.33
N SER A 475 21.23 -7.05 -21.10
CA SER A 475 22.28 -6.02 -20.99
C SER A 475 22.07 -5.09 -19.79
N VAL A 476 20.85 -4.99 -19.25
CA VAL A 476 20.52 -4.18 -18.07
C VAL A 476 20.59 -5.00 -16.78
N HIS A 477 20.24 -6.29 -16.87
CA HIS A 477 20.09 -7.17 -15.70
C HIS A 477 21.08 -8.35 -15.66
N GLY A 478 21.92 -8.56 -16.67
CA GLY A 478 22.76 -9.75 -16.78
C GLY A 478 21.95 -11.04 -17.06
N THR A 479 22.61 -12.21 -17.04
CA THR A 479 21.96 -13.52 -17.24
C THR A 479 21.25 -14.06 -15.99
N GLU A 480 21.43 -13.43 -14.83
CA GLU A 480 20.75 -13.76 -13.58
C GLU A 480 19.72 -12.66 -13.26
N ALA A 481 18.43 -13.00 -13.38
CA ALA A 481 17.32 -12.05 -13.45
C ALA A 481 16.97 -11.31 -12.12
N GLY A 482 17.91 -11.19 -11.19
CA GLY A 482 17.66 -10.73 -9.82
C GLY A 482 17.83 -9.24 -9.54
N GLU A 483 18.54 -8.47 -10.36
CA GLU A 483 19.29 -7.34 -9.77
C GLU A 483 18.85 -5.90 -10.10
N VAL A 484 17.87 -5.61 -10.97
CA VAL A 484 17.44 -4.20 -11.13
C VAL A 484 15.94 -4.13 -11.51
N TYR A 485 15.17 -3.18 -10.95
CA TYR A 485 13.79 -2.90 -11.39
C TYR A 485 13.72 -1.56 -12.14
N ALA A 486 12.67 -1.32 -12.94
CA ALA A 486 12.51 -0.05 -13.68
C ALA A 486 12.58 1.21 -12.78
N ARG A 487 12.20 1.09 -11.51
CA ARG A 487 12.31 2.16 -10.50
C ARG A 487 13.76 2.50 -10.11
N ASP A 488 14.69 1.60 -10.36
CA ASP A 488 16.12 1.71 -10.02
C ASP A 488 16.94 2.12 -11.26
N LEU A 489 16.26 2.45 -12.37
CA LEU A 489 16.85 2.87 -13.63
C LEU A 489 16.65 4.37 -13.84
N THR A 490 17.73 5.05 -14.22
CA THR A 490 17.74 6.46 -14.57
C THR A 490 17.78 6.62 -16.09
N LEU A 491 17.25 7.74 -16.61
CA LEU A 491 17.11 7.96 -18.07
C LEU A 491 18.45 7.93 -18.81
N ASP A 492 19.54 8.30 -18.18
CA ASP A 492 20.90 8.27 -18.71
C ASP A 492 21.43 6.84 -18.99
N LYS A 493 20.79 5.80 -18.42
CA LYS A 493 21.06 4.40 -18.78
C LYS A 493 20.47 4.01 -20.14
N PHE A 494 19.53 4.79 -20.68
CA PHE A 494 18.80 4.47 -21.91
C PHE A 494 18.93 5.55 -22.99
N ILE A 495 19.12 6.81 -22.60
CA ILE A 495 19.23 7.96 -23.50
C ILE A 495 20.63 8.54 -23.35
N ASP A 496 21.34 8.64 -24.45
CA ASP A 496 22.70 9.17 -24.45
C ASP A 496 22.73 10.64 -24.01
N GLY A 497 23.81 11.03 -23.34
CA GLY A 497 23.94 12.39 -22.82
C GLY A 497 23.92 13.48 -23.89
N THR A 498 24.21 13.16 -25.16
CA THR A 498 24.12 14.14 -26.26
C THR A 498 22.66 14.45 -26.58
N THR A 499 21.80 13.44 -26.68
CA THR A 499 20.35 13.61 -26.86
C THR A 499 19.74 14.46 -25.74
N LEU A 500 20.06 14.16 -24.47
CA LEU A 500 19.56 14.94 -23.33
C LEU A 500 20.04 16.41 -23.33
N ARG A 501 21.26 16.67 -23.78
CA ARG A 501 21.79 18.05 -23.92
C ARG A 501 21.12 18.79 -25.08
N THR A 502 21.00 18.16 -26.24
CA THR A 502 20.38 18.74 -27.44
C THR A 502 18.91 19.08 -27.21
N ALA A 503 18.19 18.26 -26.43
CA ALA A 503 16.79 18.47 -26.08
C ALA A 503 16.50 19.86 -25.48
N ARG A 504 17.45 20.45 -24.75
CA ARG A 504 17.30 21.78 -24.13
C ARG A 504 17.19 22.92 -25.15
N ALA A 505 17.70 22.73 -26.35
CA ALA A 505 17.68 23.70 -27.43
C ALA A 505 16.52 23.48 -28.42
N LEU A 506 15.72 22.43 -28.23
CA LEU A 506 14.63 22.10 -29.15
C LEU A 506 13.43 23.06 -28.99
N PRO A 507 12.70 23.33 -30.08
CA PRO A 507 11.44 24.08 -30.02
C PRO A 507 10.44 23.44 -29.06
N ARG A 508 9.78 24.26 -28.24
CA ARG A 508 8.69 23.83 -27.34
C ARG A 508 7.38 23.65 -28.13
N PRO A 509 6.46 22.79 -27.65
CA PRO A 509 5.15 22.66 -28.26
C PRO A 509 4.41 24.01 -28.23
N ASN A 510 3.82 24.40 -29.36
CA ASN A 510 3.08 25.67 -29.50
C ASN A 510 1.63 25.61 -28.94
N GLY A 511 1.29 24.53 -28.23
CA GLY A 511 -0.02 24.33 -27.60
C GLY A 511 -1.13 23.81 -28.52
N GLN A 512 -0.94 23.75 -29.84
CA GLN A 512 -1.90 23.14 -30.78
C GLN A 512 -1.47 21.71 -31.10
N VAL A 513 -2.30 20.73 -30.71
CA VAL A 513 -2.08 19.31 -31.04
C VAL A 513 -2.86 18.99 -32.31
N GLN A 514 -2.15 18.70 -33.42
CA GLN A 514 -2.75 18.26 -34.68
C GLN A 514 -2.51 16.77 -34.93
N THR A 515 -1.31 16.29 -34.62
CA THR A 515 -0.92 14.89 -34.82
C THR A 515 -0.65 14.18 -33.49
N VAL A 516 -1.39 13.11 -33.22
CA VAL A 516 -1.24 12.28 -32.00
C VAL A 516 -0.68 10.91 -32.36
N LEU A 517 0.44 10.53 -31.74
CA LEU A 517 0.94 9.16 -31.78
C LEU A 517 0.34 8.35 -30.62
N LEU A 518 -0.43 7.31 -30.94
CA LEU A 518 -1.02 6.37 -29.98
C LEU A 518 -0.33 5.01 -30.11
N THR A 519 0.26 4.53 -29.02
CA THR A 519 0.75 3.13 -28.92
C THR A 519 -0.26 2.29 -28.11
N GLY A 520 -0.21 0.97 -28.30
CA GLY A 520 -1.08 0.05 -27.55
C GLY A 520 -2.57 0.13 -27.93
N ALA A 521 -2.88 0.66 -29.12
CA ALA A 521 -4.24 0.86 -29.62
C ALA A 521 -5.05 -0.45 -29.75
N THR A 522 -4.38 -1.58 -29.90
CA THR A 522 -5.01 -2.92 -29.94
C THR A 522 -5.38 -3.49 -28.57
N GLY A 523 -4.92 -2.84 -27.49
CA GLY A 523 -5.22 -3.24 -26.12
C GLY A 523 -6.61 -2.82 -25.66
N PHE A 524 -7.06 -3.39 -24.53
CA PHE A 524 -8.39 -3.13 -23.96
C PHE A 524 -8.69 -1.64 -23.82
N LEU A 525 -7.79 -0.86 -23.21
CA LEU A 525 -7.94 0.60 -23.06
C LEU A 525 -7.64 1.36 -24.36
N GLY A 526 -6.62 0.92 -25.10
CA GLY A 526 -6.13 1.61 -26.30
C GLY A 526 -7.20 1.85 -27.35
N ARG A 527 -8.09 0.88 -27.58
CA ARG A 527 -9.19 1.03 -28.56
C ARG A 527 -10.20 2.12 -28.16
N TYR A 528 -10.41 2.36 -26.87
CA TYR A 528 -11.28 3.44 -26.39
C TYR A 528 -10.60 4.80 -26.50
N LEU A 529 -9.30 4.88 -26.18
CA LEU A 529 -8.50 6.08 -26.37
C LEU A 529 -8.46 6.49 -27.85
N LEU A 530 -8.35 5.53 -28.77
CA LEU A 530 -8.41 5.78 -30.21
C LEU A 530 -9.73 6.45 -30.61
N LEU A 531 -10.87 5.88 -30.22
CA LEU A 531 -12.19 6.45 -30.53
C LEU A 531 -12.37 7.86 -29.95
N ASP A 532 -11.87 8.11 -28.74
CA ASP A 532 -11.94 9.42 -28.10
C ASP A 532 -11.08 10.45 -28.85
N TRP A 533 -9.84 10.10 -29.22
CA TRP A 533 -8.99 11.00 -29.99
C TRP A 533 -9.56 11.31 -31.38
N LEU A 534 -10.07 10.31 -32.10
CA LEU A 534 -10.75 10.51 -33.38
C LEU A 534 -12.00 11.41 -33.26
N LYS A 535 -12.67 11.46 -32.09
CA LYS A 535 -13.82 12.34 -31.84
C LYS A 535 -13.42 13.78 -31.52
N ARG A 536 -12.25 13.99 -30.92
CA ARG A 536 -11.76 15.31 -30.46
C ARG A 536 -11.04 16.08 -31.55
N LEU A 537 -10.26 15.37 -32.36
CA LEU A 537 -9.51 15.91 -33.49
C LEU A 537 -10.45 16.03 -34.70
N ARG A 538 -11.01 17.24 -34.88
CA ARG A 538 -12.08 17.51 -35.86
C ARG A 538 -11.65 18.44 -37.01
N ARG A 539 -10.41 18.92 -37.03
CA ARG A 539 -9.91 19.74 -38.14
C ARG A 539 -9.49 18.83 -39.29
N VAL A 540 -9.51 19.37 -40.51
CA VAL A 540 -9.22 18.62 -41.75
C VAL A 540 -7.82 17.99 -41.73
N ASP A 541 -6.84 18.65 -41.09
CA ASP A 541 -5.46 18.20 -41.04
C ASP A 541 -5.10 17.40 -39.77
N ASP A 542 -6.06 17.16 -38.86
CA ASP A 542 -5.76 16.44 -37.63
C ASP A 542 -5.63 14.92 -37.91
N THR A 543 -4.62 14.27 -37.34
CA THR A 543 -4.33 12.84 -37.57
C THR A 543 -4.05 12.10 -36.27
N VAL A 544 -4.62 10.91 -36.12
CA VAL A 544 -4.21 9.93 -35.11
C VAL A 544 -3.37 8.86 -35.78
N ILE A 545 -2.12 8.74 -35.37
CA ILE A 545 -1.18 7.71 -35.83
C ILE A 545 -1.16 6.59 -34.80
N CYS A 546 -1.56 5.38 -35.18
CA CYS A 546 -1.48 4.19 -34.34
C CYS A 546 -0.24 3.36 -34.68
N LEU A 547 0.67 3.21 -33.72
CA LEU A 547 1.78 2.25 -33.84
C LEU A 547 1.30 0.87 -33.37
N VAL A 548 1.28 -0.10 -34.28
CA VAL A 548 0.80 -1.46 -34.01
C VAL A 548 1.85 -2.47 -34.48
N ARG A 549 2.25 -3.38 -33.60
CA ARG A 549 3.18 -4.46 -33.94
C ARG A 549 2.55 -5.33 -35.04
N ALA A 550 3.16 -5.41 -36.21
CA ALA A 550 2.77 -6.24 -37.35
C ALA A 550 3.89 -6.24 -38.41
N ASP A 551 3.80 -7.09 -39.44
CA ASP A 551 4.83 -7.16 -40.48
C ASP A 551 4.61 -6.13 -41.60
N SER A 552 3.39 -5.58 -41.74
CA SER A 552 3.07 -4.50 -42.70
C SER A 552 1.99 -3.55 -42.18
N ASP A 553 1.92 -2.33 -42.73
CA ASP A 553 0.93 -1.32 -42.37
C ASP A 553 -0.52 -1.84 -42.60
N GLU A 554 -0.75 -2.65 -43.64
CA GLU A 554 -2.05 -3.29 -43.90
C GLU A 554 -2.40 -4.38 -42.89
N GLU A 555 -1.41 -5.13 -42.40
CA GLU A 555 -1.63 -6.09 -41.31
C GLU A 555 -1.88 -5.37 -39.98
N ALA A 556 -1.11 -4.32 -39.69
CA ALA A 556 -1.30 -3.45 -38.54
C ALA A 556 -2.72 -2.88 -38.51
N TYR A 557 -3.22 -2.38 -39.65
CA TYR A 557 -4.58 -1.89 -39.80
C TYR A 557 -5.62 -3.00 -39.54
N ARG A 558 -5.45 -4.18 -40.15
CA ARG A 558 -6.37 -5.32 -39.94
C ARG A 558 -6.43 -5.76 -38.48
N ARG A 559 -5.28 -5.81 -37.80
CA ARG A 559 -5.19 -6.15 -36.37
C ARG A 559 -5.90 -5.12 -35.49
N LEU A 560 -5.77 -3.84 -35.82
CA LEU A 560 -6.47 -2.77 -35.11
C LEU A 560 -7.99 -2.84 -35.34
N GLU A 561 -8.41 -2.99 -36.60
CA GLU A 561 -9.82 -3.09 -36.98
C GLU A 561 -10.51 -4.30 -36.31
N ALA A 562 -9.82 -5.44 -36.24
CA ALA A 562 -10.33 -6.65 -35.58
C ALA A 562 -10.71 -6.43 -34.10
N THR A 563 -10.13 -5.42 -33.42
CA THR A 563 -10.49 -5.10 -32.03
C THR A 563 -11.87 -4.45 -31.87
N PHE A 564 -12.47 -4.02 -32.98
CA PHE A 564 -13.81 -3.43 -33.07
C PHE A 564 -14.85 -4.38 -33.68
N ASP A 565 -14.42 -5.53 -34.22
CA ASP A 565 -15.30 -6.53 -34.88
C ASP A 565 -16.18 -7.33 -33.88
N THR A 566 -16.10 -7.00 -32.59
CA THR A 566 -16.98 -7.58 -31.55
C THR A 566 -18.44 -7.17 -31.70
N ASP A 567 -18.71 -6.05 -32.41
CA ASP A 567 -20.07 -5.54 -32.66
C ASP A 567 -20.11 -4.80 -34.03
N PRO A 568 -21.01 -5.19 -34.97
CA PRO A 568 -21.15 -4.52 -36.27
C PRO A 568 -21.43 -3.01 -36.20
N VAL A 569 -22.09 -2.54 -35.14
CA VAL A 569 -22.38 -1.10 -34.92
C VAL A 569 -21.10 -0.37 -34.53
N LEU A 570 -20.32 -0.96 -33.61
CA LEU A 570 -19.04 -0.42 -33.17
C LEU A 570 -18.03 -0.36 -34.31
N LEU A 571 -17.94 -1.42 -35.13
CA LEU A 571 -17.05 -1.47 -36.29
C LEU A 571 -17.41 -0.39 -37.33
N ARG A 572 -18.71 -0.19 -37.59
CA ARG A 572 -19.17 0.89 -38.48
C ARG A 572 -18.79 2.27 -37.93
N HIS A 573 -19.04 2.51 -36.65
CA HIS A 573 -18.71 3.77 -35.99
C HIS A 573 -17.20 4.06 -36.02
N PHE A 574 -16.37 3.04 -35.79
CA PHE A 574 -14.92 3.14 -35.92
C PHE A 574 -14.52 3.51 -37.35
N ARG A 575 -15.03 2.82 -38.38
CA ARG A 575 -14.72 3.09 -39.79
C ARG A 575 -15.10 4.51 -40.20
N GLU A 576 -16.26 5.02 -39.75
CA GLU A 576 -16.71 6.39 -40.01
C GLU A 576 -15.78 7.44 -39.38
N LEU A 577 -15.32 7.19 -38.15
CA LEU A 577 -14.41 8.10 -37.45
C LEU A 577 -12.98 8.05 -37.99
N ALA A 578 -12.50 6.86 -38.33
CA ALA A 578 -11.16 6.61 -38.84
C ALA A 578 -10.94 7.14 -40.26
N ALA A 579 -12.00 7.24 -41.06
CA ALA A 579 -11.93 7.75 -42.42
C ALA A 579 -11.20 9.11 -42.47
N GLU A 580 -10.13 9.14 -43.25
CA GLU A 580 -9.27 10.32 -43.53
C GLU A 580 -8.46 10.86 -42.34
N ARG A 581 -8.57 10.26 -41.14
CA ARG A 581 -7.94 10.77 -39.90
C ARG A 581 -7.11 9.75 -39.13
N LEU A 582 -7.13 8.49 -39.56
CA LEU A 582 -6.34 7.41 -38.96
C LEU A 582 -5.22 6.97 -39.90
N GLU A 583 -4.00 7.06 -39.41
CA GLU A 583 -2.83 6.42 -40.01
C GLU A 583 -2.43 5.25 -39.10
N VAL A 584 -2.23 4.05 -39.65
CA VAL A 584 -1.77 2.89 -38.88
C VAL A 584 -0.43 2.46 -39.43
N ILE A 585 0.58 2.44 -38.56
CA ILE A 585 1.96 2.12 -38.93
C ILE A 585 2.36 0.84 -38.22
N ALA A 586 2.93 -0.09 -38.98
CA ALA A 586 3.58 -1.27 -38.46
C ALA A 586 4.90 -0.89 -37.76
N GLY A 587 4.99 -1.23 -36.49
CA GLY A 587 6.22 -1.02 -35.72
C GLY A 587 6.10 -1.52 -34.29
N ASP A 588 7.24 -1.57 -33.61
CA ASP A 588 7.36 -2.08 -32.25
C ASP A 588 8.09 -1.06 -31.39
N LYS A 589 7.39 -0.51 -30.39
CA LYS A 589 8.00 0.45 -29.47
C LYS A 589 9.18 -0.16 -28.69
N GLY A 590 9.21 -1.48 -28.49
CA GLY A 590 10.33 -2.16 -27.83
C GLY A 590 11.60 -2.27 -28.68
N GLU A 591 11.52 -1.96 -29.97
CA GLU A 591 12.66 -1.99 -30.90
C GLU A 591 13.26 -0.58 -31.09
N PRO A 592 14.55 -0.47 -31.44
CA PRO A 592 15.17 0.80 -31.78
C PRO A 592 14.39 1.53 -32.88
N ASN A 593 14.24 2.85 -32.72
CA ASN A 593 13.47 3.68 -33.66
C ASN A 593 12.02 3.19 -33.88
N LEU A 594 11.41 2.60 -32.84
CA LEU A 594 10.04 2.07 -32.90
C LEU A 594 9.87 0.95 -33.96
N GLY A 595 10.96 0.30 -34.36
CA GLY A 595 10.97 -0.71 -35.43
C GLY A 595 10.84 -0.12 -36.85
N LEU A 596 11.01 1.20 -37.00
CA LEU A 596 10.93 1.90 -38.28
C LEU A 596 12.33 2.14 -38.85
N ASP A 597 12.41 2.25 -40.19
CA ASP A 597 13.61 2.78 -40.83
C ASP A 597 13.84 4.26 -40.45
N GLU A 598 15.08 4.73 -40.64
CA GLU A 598 15.50 6.06 -40.19
C GLU A 598 14.72 7.20 -40.86
N GLU A 599 14.31 7.03 -42.11
CA GLU A 599 13.56 8.03 -42.87
C GLU A 599 12.12 8.15 -42.35
N ARG A 600 11.40 7.03 -42.25
CA ARG A 600 10.05 6.96 -41.68
C ARG A 600 10.03 7.44 -40.23
N TRP A 601 11.02 7.05 -39.43
CA TRP A 601 11.10 7.49 -38.04
C TRP A 601 11.32 9.01 -37.92
N ARG A 602 12.18 9.60 -38.77
CA ARG A 602 12.42 11.05 -38.78
C ARG A 602 11.18 11.82 -39.22
N GLN A 603 10.51 11.38 -40.28
CA GLN A 603 9.24 11.97 -40.73
C GLN A 603 8.17 11.92 -39.64
N LEU A 604 8.06 10.78 -38.94
CA LEU A 604 7.14 10.62 -37.83
C LEU A 604 7.50 11.56 -36.67
N ALA A 605 8.78 11.67 -36.33
CA ALA A 605 9.27 12.55 -35.26
C ALA A 605 8.99 14.03 -35.55
N GLU A 606 9.03 14.47 -36.80
CA GLU A 606 8.70 15.85 -37.18
C GLU A 606 7.20 16.14 -37.11
N ARG A 607 6.37 15.19 -37.55
CA ARG A 607 4.90 15.34 -37.61
C ARG A 607 4.23 15.29 -36.23
N VAL A 608 4.61 14.35 -35.38
CA VAL A 608 3.90 14.08 -34.10
C VAL A 608 4.02 15.26 -33.13
N ASP A 609 2.89 15.75 -32.64
CA ASP A 609 2.80 16.82 -31.64
C ASP A 609 2.63 16.28 -30.22
N LEU A 610 1.94 15.15 -30.07
CA LEU A 610 1.62 14.54 -28.78
C LEU A 610 1.81 13.03 -28.82
N ILE A 611 2.38 12.46 -27.76
CA ILE A 611 2.49 11.02 -27.58
C ILE A 611 1.53 10.56 -26.49
N VAL A 612 0.75 9.51 -26.79
CA VAL A 612 -0.13 8.81 -25.86
C VAL A 612 0.29 7.34 -25.84
N ASP A 613 0.94 6.92 -24.76
CA ASP A 613 1.43 5.55 -24.59
C ASP A 613 0.48 4.75 -23.71
N SER A 614 -0.31 3.84 -24.31
CA SER A 614 -1.23 2.96 -23.57
C SER A 614 -0.56 1.61 -23.29
N ALA A 615 -0.09 1.39 -22.07
CA ALA A 615 0.55 0.15 -21.66
C ALA A 615 -0.28 -0.62 -20.62
N ALA A 616 -0.38 -1.93 -20.74
CA ALA A 616 -1.06 -2.77 -19.75
C ALA A 616 -0.09 -3.23 -18.66
N PHE A 617 -0.47 -3.08 -17.40
CA PHE A 617 0.22 -3.67 -16.25
C PHE A 617 -0.35 -5.08 -16.00
N VAL A 618 0.30 -6.11 -16.56
CA VAL A 618 -0.13 -7.53 -16.48
C VAL A 618 0.87 -8.38 -15.69
N ASN A 619 1.55 -7.78 -14.71
CA ASN A 619 2.55 -8.47 -13.88
C ASN A 619 1.97 -9.65 -13.07
N SER A 620 0.65 -9.76 -12.98
CA SER A 620 -0.10 -10.89 -12.39
C SER A 620 -0.19 -12.12 -13.30
N VAL A 621 0.12 -11.98 -14.60
CA VAL A 621 -0.07 -13.03 -15.62
C VAL A 621 1.22 -13.33 -16.41
N LEU A 622 2.08 -12.32 -16.62
CA LEU A 622 3.33 -12.47 -17.36
C LEU A 622 4.54 -12.07 -16.50
N PRO A 623 5.65 -12.84 -16.57
CA PRO A 623 6.89 -12.49 -15.89
C PRO A 623 7.42 -11.11 -16.32
N TYR A 624 7.97 -10.33 -15.39
CA TYR A 624 8.50 -8.98 -15.66
C TYR A 624 9.51 -8.93 -16.82
N ARG A 625 10.34 -9.96 -16.99
CA ARG A 625 11.29 -10.09 -18.11
C ARG A 625 10.62 -9.98 -19.49
N GLU A 626 9.39 -10.47 -19.61
CA GLU A 626 8.61 -10.47 -20.87
C GLU A 626 7.95 -9.11 -21.09
N LEU A 627 7.75 -8.34 -20.02
CA LEU A 627 7.17 -7.00 -20.06
C LEU A 627 8.24 -5.89 -20.11
N PHE A 628 9.51 -6.20 -19.84
CA PHE A 628 10.60 -5.23 -19.83
C PHE A 628 10.81 -4.54 -21.18
N GLY A 629 10.85 -5.30 -22.27
CA GLY A 629 10.96 -4.74 -23.63
C GLY A 629 9.85 -3.73 -23.92
N PRO A 630 8.56 -4.13 -23.90
CA PRO A 630 7.48 -3.21 -24.25
C PRO A 630 7.24 -2.08 -23.23
N ASN A 631 7.44 -2.31 -21.93
CA ASN A 631 7.04 -1.34 -20.89
C ASN A 631 8.20 -0.51 -20.30
N VAL A 632 9.45 -0.93 -20.49
CA VAL A 632 10.63 -0.20 -19.99
C VAL A 632 11.44 0.34 -21.15
N VAL A 633 11.94 -0.56 -22.03
CA VAL A 633 12.70 -0.15 -23.22
C VAL A 633 11.82 0.71 -24.14
N GLY A 634 10.59 0.27 -24.40
CA GLY A 634 9.70 1.01 -25.28
C GLY A 634 9.22 2.35 -24.74
N THR A 635 9.12 2.50 -23.41
CA THR A 635 8.87 3.82 -22.81
C THR A 635 10.09 4.71 -22.94
N ALA A 636 11.31 4.19 -22.75
CA ALA A 636 12.52 4.96 -22.96
C ALA A 636 12.70 5.41 -24.42
N GLU A 637 12.38 4.55 -25.40
CA GLU A 637 12.40 4.89 -26.83
C GLU A 637 11.39 5.99 -27.18
N LEU A 638 10.19 5.97 -26.60
CA LEU A 638 9.21 7.04 -26.79
C LEU A 638 9.64 8.35 -26.12
N ILE A 639 10.34 8.30 -24.99
CA ILE A 639 10.95 9.49 -24.38
C ILE A 639 12.06 10.04 -25.29
N ARG A 640 12.93 9.18 -25.83
CA ARG A 640 13.94 9.59 -26.82
C ARG A 640 13.29 10.26 -28.04
N PHE A 641 12.22 9.67 -28.57
CA PHE A 641 11.42 10.22 -29.66
C PHE A 641 10.80 11.60 -29.33
N ALA A 642 10.37 11.80 -28.09
CA ALA A 642 9.87 13.08 -27.58
C ALA A 642 10.95 14.17 -27.49
N LEU A 643 12.23 13.79 -27.48
CA LEU A 643 13.38 14.66 -27.24
C LEU A 643 14.30 14.85 -28.48
N THR A 644 13.87 14.44 -29.68
CA THR A 644 14.75 14.46 -30.86
C THR A 644 14.57 15.68 -31.78
N THR A 645 13.35 15.94 -32.28
CA THR A 645 13.10 16.95 -33.35
C THR A 645 12.47 18.23 -32.82
N LYS A 646 11.49 18.08 -31.95
CA LYS A 646 10.79 19.10 -31.16
C LYS A 646 10.39 18.43 -29.85
N LEU A 647 10.30 19.20 -28.78
CA LEU A 647 9.79 18.68 -27.51
C LEU A 647 8.31 18.33 -27.69
N LYS A 648 7.94 17.11 -27.31
CA LYS A 648 6.56 16.60 -27.42
C LYS A 648 6.04 16.29 -26.02
N PRO A 649 4.80 16.65 -25.65
CA PRO A 649 4.21 16.16 -24.42
C PRO A 649 4.02 14.63 -24.52
N TYR A 650 4.38 13.93 -23.45
CA TYR A 650 4.27 12.48 -23.35
C TYR A 650 3.28 12.10 -22.25
N ASN A 651 2.22 11.39 -22.63
CA ASN A 651 1.19 10.89 -21.73
C ASN A 651 1.26 9.37 -21.65
N PHE A 652 1.65 8.84 -20.50
CA PHE A 652 1.56 7.42 -20.23
C PHE A 652 0.19 7.09 -19.60
N VAL A 653 -0.50 6.07 -20.11
CA VAL A 653 -1.80 5.64 -19.62
C VAL A 653 -1.78 4.14 -19.37
N SER A 654 -2.21 3.70 -18.18
CA SER A 654 -2.24 2.29 -17.82
C SER A 654 -3.45 1.92 -16.96
N THR A 655 -3.83 0.64 -17.02
CA THR A 655 -4.84 0.00 -16.14
C THR A 655 -4.12 -0.74 -15.02
N SER A 656 -4.59 -0.61 -13.77
CA SER A 656 -3.93 -1.13 -12.57
C SER A 656 -3.80 -2.66 -12.51
N ASP A 657 -4.67 -3.39 -13.23
CA ASP A 657 -4.66 -4.85 -13.39
C ASP A 657 -5.73 -5.23 -14.44
N VAL A 658 -5.48 -6.25 -15.26
CA VAL A 658 -6.43 -6.83 -16.24
C VAL A 658 -6.64 -8.33 -16.03
N GLY A 659 -6.14 -8.89 -14.92
CA GLY A 659 -6.06 -10.34 -14.63
C GLY A 659 -7.38 -11.09 -14.49
N ARG A 660 -8.54 -10.42 -14.52
CA ARG A 660 -9.85 -11.08 -14.68
C ARG A 660 -10.44 -10.67 -16.02
N GLN A 661 -10.73 -11.63 -16.89
CA GLN A 661 -11.50 -11.40 -18.12
C GLN A 661 -12.74 -10.56 -17.77
N ILE A 662 -12.73 -9.29 -18.16
CA ILE A 662 -13.91 -8.43 -18.08
C ILE A 662 -14.90 -9.02 -19.09
N GLU A 663 -16.08 -9.42 -18.65
CA GLU A 663 -17.11 -9.91 -19.57
C GLU A 663 -17.36 -8.90 -20.69
N PRO A 664 -17.58 -9.34 -21.95
CA PRO A 664 -17.84 -8.44 -23.05
C PRO A 664 -19.12 -7.63 -22.78
N SER A 665 -18.96 -6.35 -22.44
CA SER A 665 -20.08 -5.41 -22.35
C SER A 665 -20.70 -5.26 -23.73
N LYS A 666 -22.01 -5.53 -23.87
CA LYS A 666 -22.77 -5.15 -25.07
C LYS A 666 -22.70 -3.63 -25.23
N PHE A 667 -22.35 -3.19 -26.43
CA PHE A 667 -22.39 -1.77 -26.77
C PHE A 667 -23.86 -1.33 -26.66
N THR A 668 -24.15 -0.41 -25.75
CA THR A 668 -25.46 0.24 -25.68
C THR A 668 -25.24 1.71 -26.00
N GLU A 669 -26.13 2.30 -26.79
CA GLU A 669 -26.05 3.68 -27.30
C GLU A 669 -25.97 4.75 -26.16
N ASP A 670 -26.17 4.33 -24.90
CA ASP A 670 -26.08 5.14 -23.69
C ASP A 670 -24.74 5.04 -22.94
N ALA A 671 -23.69 4.48 -23.54
CA ALA A 671 -22.33 4.58 -23.00
C ALA A 671 -21.86 6.04 -23.08
N ASP A 672 -22.11 6.79 -22.00
CA ASP A 672 -21.83 8.21 -21.90
C ASP A 672 -20.31 8.48 -21.83
N ILE A 673 -19.69 8.62 -23.01
CA ILE A 673 -18.26 8.91 -23.21
C ILE A 673 -17.94 10.41 -22.99
N ARG A 674 -18.79 11.18 -22.28
CA ARG A 674 -18.61 12.64 -22.12
C ARG A 674 -17.51 13.09 -21.16
N VAL A 675 -16.77 12.19 -20.51
CA VAL A 675 -15.61 12.60 -19.68
C VAL A 675 -14.37 11.80 -20.05
N ALA A 676 -13.81 12.14 -21.19
CA ALA A 676 -12.38 12.15 -21.30
C ALA A 676 -12.02 13.64 -21.46
N SER A 677 -11.38 14.23 -20.45
CA SER A 677 -10.91 15.62 -20.49
C SER A 677 -9.50 15.69 -21.08
N PRO A 678 -9.21 16.58 -22.05
CA PRO A 678 -7.84 16.99 -22.30
C PRO A 678 -7.39 17.85 -21.11
N VAL A 679 -6.22 17.58 -20.55
CA VAL A 679 -5.65 18.22 -19.34
C VAL A 679 -6.16 17.63 -18.02
N ARG A 680 -5.41 16.64 -17.52
CA ARG A 680 -5.14 16.48 -16.09
C ARG A 680 -3.68 16.04 -15.99
N THR A 681 -2.80 17.00 -15.81
CA THR A 681 -1.40 16.76 -15.44
C THR A 681 -1.43 16.07 -14.08
N VAL A 682 -0.87 14.86 -14.00
CA VAL A 682 -0.56 14.26 -12.70
C VAL A 682 0.80 14.79 -12.30
N ASP A 683 0.81 15.97 -11.69
CA ASP A 683 1.80 16.27 -10.65
C ASP A 683 1.63 15.24 -9.54
N ALA A 684 2.68 14.96 -8.76
CA ALA A 684 2.86 13.80 -7.90
C ALA A 684 1.89 13.67 -6.70
N ALA A 685 0.59 13.79 -6.94
CA ALA A 685 -0.53 13.59 -6.05
C ALA A 685 -1.56 12.69 -6.76
N THR A 686 -1.78 11.51 -6.17
CA THR A 686 -2.68 10.44 -6.61
C THR A 686 -4.16 10.90 -6.60
N PRO A 687 -4.98 10.66 -7.64
CA PRO A 687 -6.38 11.10 -7.65
C PRO A 687 -7.40 9.95 -7.48
N MET A 688 -8.34 10.11 -6.56
CA MET A 688 -9.67 9.49 -6.62
C MET A 688 -10.77 10.53 -6.30
N GLY A 689 -11.89 10.43 -7.01
CA GLY A 689 -13.10 11.26 -6.88
C GLY A 689 -13.54 11.75 -8.27
N THR A 690 -14.75 11.53 -8.77
CA THR A 690 -16.02 11.02 -8.22
C THR A 690 -16.87 10.46 -9.37
N ALA A 691 -17.63 9.39 -9.18
CA ALA A 691 -18.66 8.95 -10.13
C ALA A 691 -19.96 8.64 -9.37
N THR A 692 -20.88 9.61 -9.37
CA THR A 692 -22.30 9.38 -9.10
C THR A 692 -23.03 9.10 -10.40
N ALA A 693 -24.10 8.29 -10.29
CA ALA A 693 -25.15 7.98 -11.27
C ALA A 693 -24.95 6.73 -12.17
N ASN A 694 -25.71 5.68 -11.79
CA ASN A 694 -26.37 4.64 -12.58
C ASN A 694 -25.97 4.49 -14.06
N GLY A 695 -25.30 3.37 -14.40
CA GLY A 695 -25.04 2.90 -15.77
C GLY A 695 -23.93 1.85 -15.80
N PRO A 696 -23.95 0.86 -16.73
CA PRO A 696 -23.06 -0.30 -16.68
C PRO A 696 -21.62 0.05 -17.08
N GLY A 697 -20.63 -0.48 -16.34
CA GLY A 697 -19.22 -0.61 -16.73
C GLY A 697 -18.38 0.68 -16.71
N ARG A 698 -17.65 0.94 -15.61
CA ARG A 698 -16.58 1.97 -15.57
C ARG A 698 -15.24 1.33 -15.20
N CYS A 699 -14.20 1.56 -16.01
CA CYS A 699 -12.83 1.11 -15.80
C CYS A 699 -11.96 2.28 -15.33
N CYS A 700 -11.19 2.12 -14.24
CA CYS A 700 -10.24 3.15 -13.76
C CYS A 700 -8.98 3.15 -14.62
N CYS A 701 -8.60 4.30 -15.18
CA CYS A 701 -7.37 4.49 -15.97
C CYS A 701 -6.47 5.52 -15.28
N VAL A 702 -5.19 5.21 -15.12
CA VAL A 702 -4.17 6.12 -14.56
C VAL A 702 -3.45 6.82 -15.70
N ARG A 703 -3.42 8.15 -15.72
CA ARG A 703 -2.63 8.98 -16.64
C ARG A 703 -1.43 9.56 -15.89
N ARG A 704 -0.19 9.41 -16.36
CA ARG A 704 1.00 10.12 -15.86
C ARG A 704 1.56 10.98 -16.99
N THR A 705 1.78 12.27 -16.74
CA THR A 705 2.46 13.18 -17.69
C THR A 705 3.89 13.38 -17.17
N ILE A 706 4.89 12.98 -17.95
CA ILE A 706 6.30 13.19 -17.59
C ILE A 706 6.75 14.53 -18.19
N SER A 707 6.94 15.55 -17.36
CA SER A 707 7.60 16.80 -17.75
C SER A 707 9.09 16.69 -17.40
N ALA A 708 9.96 16.63 -18.40
CA ALA A 708 11.40 16.66 -18.19
C ALA A 708 11.85 18.08 -17.77
N THR A 709 11.86 18.36 -16.47
CA THR A 709 12.61 19.49 -15.91
C THR A 709 13.85 18.96 -15.20
N CYS A 710 15.02 19.33 -15.72
CA CYS A 710 16.32 18.85 -15.25
C CYS A 710 16.78 19.66 -14.01
N PRO A 711 17.19 19.03 -12.90
CA PRO A 711 17.66 19.74 -11.71
C PRO A 711 19.17 19.93 -11.78
N LEU A 712 19.63 21.15 -12.09
CA LEU A 712 21.01 21.57 -11.81
C LEU A 712 20.98 23.01 -11.30
N ARG A 713 21.20 23.17 -9.99
CA ARG A 713 21.55 24.44 -9.37
C ARG A 713 22.88 24.90 -9.96
N CYS A 714 22.88 25.96 -10.76
CA CYS A 714 24.07 26.76 -11.00
C CYS A 714 24.15 27.81 -9.88
N SER A 715 25.17 27.69 -9.05
CA SER A 715 25.73 28.78 -8.26
C SER A 715 26.00 29.99 -9.16
N ALA A 716 25.33 31.11 -8.90
CA ALA A 716 25.67 32.40 -9.51
C ALA A 716 26.90 33.00 -8.81
N PRO A 717 27.88 33.57 -9.54
CA PRO A 717 28.81 34.52 -8.97
C PRO A 717 28.30 35.96 -9.15
N ALA A 718 28.55 36.75 -8.09
CA ALA A 718 28.31 38.19 -7.88
C ALA A 718 26.89 38.63 -7.53
#